data_AF-A0A384K7F5-F1
#
_entry.id   AF-A0A384K7F5-F1
#
_cell.length_a   1.000
_cell.length_b   1.000
_cell.length_c   1.000
_cell.angle_alpha   90.00
_cell.angle_beta   90.00
_cell.angle_gamma   90.00
#
_symmetry.space_group_name_H-M   'P 1'
#
loop_
_entity.id
_entity.type
_entity.pdbx_description
1 polymer ?
#
loop_
_entity_poly.entity_id
_entity_poly.type
_entity_poly.pdbx_seq_one_letter_code
_entity_poly.pdbx_strand_id
1 'polypeptide(L)'
;MQEIRDSDIWFLLTDGEVPDYEVHTLAGLGQELGVFDCATVFLITSHTRNAPNEANVSVGITSYANCSNALCLFKDYESNRIYVIASKGSFAALDQAEDHDSWEKLTSFPNEAALVQKITEMEVHVPTAKTRTSTPAQLNLGEEWNAAHNNSQPTLVDVDVLLRAGVISDEDRDLLFADEAFDALLLACKSRGKLNELRSFLLAQKVEQLTVKLEDVSGAAGFIHLLADTEISSEARVLLQSKLRDAHEENRRAYTAAQNDVKLQGIRDRNRKMDAALRALSDSEKSGFTAEILSRKSNRARRAENVSADSAVDVSVLDFEAPGFRGECQVCCGDNEILSIALKVLSLDAMAANTDNFALDFPLAAGRFEANMNILSSQCICFQCALFGRPGHSIYGEEVSAVIPTLEYTGSNKSYINQQLYRALNAGLKTGVPAMGQLFATILDRTLRVKKWAGAGFENEKGSMDAEVLQRRDAMTWLLNNIILHLRVRETFNELGQWTTYPVALTWAAQDFRNQGLTSWCINYPVAGFMQLLRFGKTLDVFSDEIITDMMNTKFLHSFVSTFLARLYKNMGKPRDWTKPLLEILYVEFNDDLIPKDMGGDASILRSVSTFWSILMKFMPAEDFLNGWTEEESRRMMSRIQILAFWLVFYQFAHNSAKTYFAQLRSKEPLAVALLDIKGEVPENAVIEILLSIFIESKPDFKNKDAYASHKGAVVPFENPFGASVLHCGAPNCGISFLPDDVSLDQIASRKIEWTPRLLDQIRKKRRDHLIDIFGILGKPEINEEASETGLPGVTKTPSRPSEVHTCMHIGIVKTWAALTRKEKRDLTDALQSSWAGDCDKEDERVIEEFVIKARKCICGVGRGNVYSATMERDIRAVLPSFLEVLKVGLALGKYEGMCEDVSLYEFDFGKNRVAEKIWWEVESLKMRGLV
;
A
#
# COMPACT_ATOMS: atom_id res chain seq x y z
N MET A 1 -2.12 53.66 -3.35
CA MET A 1 -2.66 53.29 -4.70
C MET A 1 -2.75 54.48 -5.65
N GLN A 2 -3.34 55.62 -5.26
CA GLN A 2 -3.29 56.85 -6.07
C GLN A 2 -1.84 57.25 -6.42
N GLU A 3 -0.92 57.11 -5.45
CA GLU A 3 0.51 57.37 -5.65
C GLU A 3 1.16 56.51 -6.74
N ILE A 4 0.76 55.24 -6.92
CA ILE A 4 1.26 54.37 -8.00
C ILE A 4 0.69 54.82 -9.36
N ARG A 5 -0.56 55.30 -9.36
CA ARG A 5 -1.20 55.87 -10.55
C ARG A 5 -0.59 57.21 -10.99
N ASP A 6 0.02 57.94 -10.06
CA ASP A 6 0.67 59.22 -10.34
C ASP A 6 2.20 59.06 -10.56
N SER A 7 2.74 57.85 -10.37
CA SER A 7 4.15 57.53 -10.57
C SER A 7 4.48 57.13 -12.00
N ASP A 8 5.63 57.58 -12.49
CA ASP A 8 6.18 57.19 -13.79
C ASP A 8 6.74 55.75 -13.77
N ILE A 9 7.38 55.36 -12.66
CA ILE A 9 7.95 54.02 -12.43
C ILE A 9 7.55 53.54 -11.04
N TRP A 10 7.22 52.26 -10.92
CA TRP A 10 6.97 51.60 -9.65
C TRP A 10 8.12 50.64 -9.30
N PHE A 11 8.75 50.86 -8.15
CA PHE A 11 9.79 49.98 -7.61
C PHE A 11 9.21 49.03 -6.56
N LEU A 12 9.43 47.73 -6.74
CA LEU A 12 9.00 46.68 -5.81
C LEU A 12 10.23 45.97 -5.22
N LEU A 13 10.50 46.19 -3.94
CA LEU A 13 11.59 45.54 -3.21
C LEU A 13 11.02 44.36 -2.44
N THR A 14 11.57 43.16 -2.66
CA THR A 14 11.00 41.92 -2.13
C THR A 14 12.09 40.87 -1.87
N ASP A 15 11.78 39.90 -1.02
CA ASP A 15 12.53 38.65 -0.87
C ASP A 15 12.15 37.60 -1.94
N GLY A 16 11.09 37.86 -2.71
CA GLY A 16 10.65 37.06 -3.85
C GLY A 16 9.55 36.05 -3.55
N GLU A 17 9.05 35.96 -2.30
CA GLU A 17 8.16 34.88 -1.88
C GLU A 17 6.75 35.34 -1.48
N VAL A 18 5.74 34.88 -2.20
CA VAL A 18 4.33 34.84 -1.78
C VAL A 18 3.70 33.50 -2.17
N PRO A 19 2.74 32.99 -1.40
CA PRO A 19 2.01 31.78 -1.76
C PRO A 19 1.29 31.91 -3.10
N ASP A 20 1.25 30.83 -3.90
CA ASP A 20 0.63 30.78 -5.23
C ASP A 20 -0.81 31.35 -5.28
N TYR A 21 -1.61 31.12 -4.24
CA TYR A 21 -2.98 31.65 -4.17
C TYR A 21 -3.04 33.18 -4.02
N GLU A 22 -2.01 33.80 -3.43
CA GLU A 22 -1.89 35.26 -3.31
C GLU A 22 -1.41 35.89 -4.62
N VAL A 23 -0.66 35.17 -5.44
CA VAL A 23 -0.22 35.62 -6.77
C VAL A 23 -1.42 35.93 -7.68
N HIS A 24 -2.44 35.06 -7.67
CA HIS A 24 -3.68 35.28 -8.43
C HIS A 24 -4.50 36.46 -7.90
N THR A 25 -4.55 36.59 -6.57
CA THR A 25 -5.24 37.72 -5.91
C THR A 25 -4.55 39.04 -6.25
N LEU A 26 -3.23 39.06 -6.25
CA LEU A 26 -2.41 40.20 -6.66
C LEU A 26 -2.63 40.54 -8.14
N ALA A 27 -2.79 39.54 -9.01
CA ALA A 27 -3.11 39.75 -10.42
C ALA A 27 -4.47 40.42 -10.61
N GLY A 28 -5.51 39.92 -9.93
CA GLY A 28 -6.84 40.52 -9.97
C GLY A 28 -6.84 41.96 -9.47
N LEU A 29 -6.26 42.21 -8.29
CA LEU A 29 -6.18 43.54 -7.69
C LEU A 29 -5.35 44.52 -8.51
N GLY A 30 -4.20 44.09 -9.03
CA GLY A 30 -3.34 44.93 -9.87
C GLY A 30 -4.03 45.32 -11.18
N GLN A 31 -4.89 44.44 -11.71
CA GLN A 31 -5.68 44.69 -12.91
C GLN A 31 -6.83 45.68 -12.65
N GLU A 32 -7.63 45.43 -11.61
CA GLU A 32 -8.73 46.33 -11.18
C GLU A 32 -8.24 47.74 -10.87
N LEU A 33 -7.05 47.84 -10.28
CA LEU A 33 -6.47 49.10 -9.83
C LEU A 33 -5.60 49.76 -10.91
N GLY A 34 -5.40 49.14 -12.08
CA GLY A 34 -4.62 49.71 -13.19
C GLY A 34 -3.14 49.89 -12.86
N VAL A 35 -2.60 49.02 -12.00
CA VAL A 35 -1.20 49.08 -11.55
C VAL A 35 -0.25 48.62 -12.65
N PHE A 36 -0.69 47.68 -13.49
CA PHE A 36 0.14 47.14 -14.58
C PHE A 36 0.37 48.12 -15.74
N ASP A 37 -0.36 49.23 -15.79
CA ASP A 37 -0.11 50.34 -16.72
C ASP A 37 1.20 51.08 -16.37
N CYS A 38 1.75 50.89 -15.16
CA CYS A 38 3.00 51.49 -14.72
C CYS A 38 4.22 50.63 -15.09
N ALA A 39 5.28 51.27 -15.59
CA ALA A 39 6.56 50.60 -15.77
C ALA A 39 7.06 50.11 -14.40
N THR A 40 7.36 48.81 -14.30
CA THR A 40 7.68 48.19 -13.02
C THR A 40 9.11 47.68 -12.99
N VAL A 41 9.85 48.04 -11.94
CA VAL A 41 11.16 47.50 -11.62
C VAL A 41 11.04 46.75 -10.31
N PHE A 42 11.29 45.45 -10.30
CA PHE A 42 11.26 44.69 -9.05
C PHE A 42 12.63 44.07 -8.76
N LEU A 43 13.08 44.25 -7.52
CA LEU A 43 14.39 43.85 -7.03
C LEU A 43 14.20 42.80 -5.94
N ILE A 44 14.58 41.57 -6.26
CA ILE A 44 14.59 40.44 -5.34
C ILE A 44 15.92 40.47 -4.59
N THR A 45 15.90 40.52 -3.27
CA THR A 45 17.13 40.52 -2.47
C THR A 45 17.27 39.18 -1.75
N SER A 46 18.26 38.37 -2.14
CA SER A 46 18.48 37.02 -1.61
C SER A 46 19.95 36.61 -1.81
N HIS A 47 20.28 35.32 -1.68
CA HIS A 47 21.63 34.78 -1.88
C HIS A 47 21.73 33.91 -3.15
N THR A 48 22.94 33.78 -3.71
CA THR A 48 23.20 33.05 -4.97
C THR A 48 23.44 31.53 -4.80
N ARG A 49 23.00 30.92 -3.68
CA ARG A 49 23.22 29.48 -3.42
C ARG A 49 22.55 28.54 -4.42
N ASN A 50 21.38 28.94 -4.92
CA ASN A 50 20.61 28.20 -5.92
C ASN A 50 20.90 28.77 -7.31
N ALA A 51 20.63 28.00 -8.36
CA ALA A 51 20.79 28.49 -9.72
C ALA A 51 19.81 29.66 -10.00
N PRO A 52 20.11 30.58 -10.94
CA PRO A 52 19.26 31.74 -11.19
C PRO A 52 17.82 31.37 -11.58
N ASN A 53 17.63 30.25 -12.27
CA ASN A 53 16.31 29.73 -12.67
C ASN A 53 15.46 29.23 -11.48
N GLU A 54 16.08 28.91 -10.34
CA GLU A 54 15.42 28.50 -9.10
C GLU A 54 15.05 29.69 -8.20
N ALA A 55 15.46 30.91 -8.54
CA ALA A 55 15.11 32.09 -7.76
C ALA A 55 13.57 32.29 -7.76
N ASN A 56 12.99 32.47 -6.57
CA ASN A 56 11.55 32.70 -6.45
C ASN A 56 11.21 34.12 -6.92
N VAL A 57 10.29 34.22 -7.88
CA VAL A 57 9.85 35.49 -8.48
C VAL A 57 8.35 35.73 -8.27
N SER A 58 7.69 34.92 -7.43
CA SER A 58 6.24 34.91 -7.21
C SER A 58 5.62 36.28 -6.94
N VAL A 59 6.33 37.17 -6.23
CA VAL A 59 5.86 38.53 -5.94
C VAL A 59 5.85 39.42 -7.18
N GLY A 60 6.87 39.30 -8.03
CA GLY A 60 7.08 40.15 -9.21
C GLY A 60 6.53 39.58 -10.51
N ILE A 61 6.25 38.28 -10.58
CA ILE A 61 5.83 37.56 -11.79
C ILE A 61 4.55 38.12 -12.38
N THR A 62 3.62 38.54 -11.51
CA THR A 62 2.35 39.11 -11.92
C THR A 62 2.53 40.46 -12.60
N SER A 63 3.38 41.33 -12.04
CA SER A 63 3.73 42.60 -12.67
C SER A 63 4.53 42.38 -13.95
N TYR A 64 5.49 41.44 -13.96
CA TYR A 64 6.23 41.09 -15.16
C TYR A 64 5.31 40.51 -16.25
N ALA A 65 4.31 39.69 -15.92
CA ALA A 65 3.41 39.11 -16.92
C ALA A 65 2.52 40.17 -17.58
N ASN A 66 2.06 41.16 -16.80
CA ASN A 66 0.97 42.04 -17.20
C ASN A 66 1.40 43.47 -17.62
N CYS A 67 2.57 43.96 -17.19
CA CYS A 67 3.07 45.28 -17.58
C CYS A 67 3.60 45.27 -19.02
N SER A 68 3.60 46.37 -19.76
CA SER A 68 4.31 46.43 -21.07
C SER A 68 5.81 46.64 -20.90
N ASN A 69 6.24 47.31 -19.82
CA ASN A 69 7.64 47.59 -19.52
C ASN A 69 7.95 47.06 -18.11
N ALA A 70 8.81 46.05 -18.01
CA ALA A 70 9.17 45.44 -16.73
C ALA A 70 10.65 45.05 -16.68
N LEU A 71 11.26 45.19 -15.50
CA LEU A 71 12.63 44.79 -15.21
C LEU A 71 12.69 43.96 -13.93
N CYS A 72 13.16 42.72 -14.06
CA CYS A 72 13.36 41.78 -12.96
C CYS A 72 14.85 41.74 -12.58
N LEU A 73 15.15 42.20 -11.36
CA LEU A 73 16.51 42.27 -10.83
C LEU A 73 16.66 41.34 -9.62
N PHE A 74 17.84 40.78 -9.46
CA PHE A 74 18.23 40.01 -8.28
C PHE A 74 19.46 40.63 -7.64
N LYS A 75 19.38 41.01 -6.37
CA LYS A 75 20.49 41.53 -5.59
C LYS A 75 20.99 40.47 -4.61
N ASP A 76 22.25 40.09 -4.78
CA ASP A 76 22.94 39.25 -3.80
C ASP A 76 23.34 40.10 -2.59
N TYR A 77 22.80 39.80 -1.41
CA TYR A 77 23.13 40.57 -0.22
C TYR A 77 24.56 40.32 0.28
N GLU A 78 25.21 39.20 -0.10
CA GLU A 78 26.58 38.89 0.33
C GLU A 78 27.61 39.65 -0.50
N SER A 79 27.51 39.61 -1.83
CA SER A 79 28.44 40.31 -2.74
C SER A 79 28.01 41.74 -3.10
N ASN A 80 26.79 42.15 -2.73
CA ASN A 80 26.13 43.40 -3.11
C ASN A 80 25.98 43.60 -4.63
N ARG A 81 26.14 42.52 -5.42
CA ARG A 81 25.97 42.53 -6.89
C ARG A 81 24.50 42.44 -7.29
N ILE A 82 24.15 43.09 -8.38
CA ILE A 82 22.80 43.09 -8.96
C ILE A 82 22.85 42.36 -10.31
N TYR A 83 22.01 41.36 -10.49
CA TYR A 83 21.87 40.56 -11.69
C TYR A 83 20.54 40.88 -12.38
N VAL A 84 20.55 40.96 -13.71
CA VAL A 84 19.33 41.06 -14.52
C VAL A 84 18.83 39.64 -14.78
N ILE A 85 17.65 39.31 -14.26
CA ILE A 85 17.03 37.99 -14.45
C ILE A 85 16.22 37.95 -15.74
N ALA A 86 15.44 39.00 -15.98
CA ALA A 86 14.61 39.18 -17.17
C ALA A 86 14.25 40.65 -17.36
N SER A 87 14.06 41.08 -18.61
CA SER A 87 13.60 42.43 -18.93
C SER A 87 12.65 42.43 -20.13
N LYS A 88 11.83 43.47 -20.29
CA LYS A 88 10.95 43.64 -21.46
C LYS A 88 10.55 45.09 -21.71
N GLY A 89 10.10 45.38 -22.93
CA GLY A 89 9.71 46.72 -23.37
C GLY A 89 10.93 47.66 -23.39
N SER A 90 10.79 48.88 -22.88
CA SER A 90 11.88 49.85 -22.79
C SER A 90 13.13 49.33 -22.06
N PHE A 91 12.99 48.34 -21.18
CA PHE A 91 14.11 47.75 -20.44
C PHE A 91 14.83 46.62 -21.17
N ALA A 92 14.32 46.14 -22.33
CA ALA A 92 14.85 44.97 -23.04
C ALA A 92 16.35 45.04 -23.32
N ALA A 93 16.89 46.23 -23.61
CA ALA A 93 18.30 46.45 -23.90
C ALA A 93 19.26 46.15 -22.73
N LEU A 94 18.73 46.05 -21.50
CA LEU A 94 19.50 45.76 -20.28
C LEU A 94 19.79 44.27 -20.09
N ASP A 95 19.06 43.40 -20.78
CA ASP A 95 19.25 41.95 -20.71
C ASP A 95 20.06 41.46 -21.91
N GLN A 96 21.37 41.35 -21.71
CA GLN A 96 22.35 40.93 -22.73
C GLN A 96 22.90 39.52 -22.47
N ALA A 97 22.25 38.76 -21.58
CA ALA A 97 22.73 37.43 -21.21
C ALA A 97 22.57 36.45 -22.38
N GLU A 98 23.62 35.68 -22.69
CA GLU A 98 23.54 34.59 -23.68
C GLU A 98 22.87 33.33 -23.10
N ASP A 99 22.89 33.20 -21.76
CA ASP A 99 22.41 32.04 -21.01
C ASP A 99 21.98 32.46 -19.60
N HIS A 100 20.79 32.04 -19.20
CA HIS A 100 20.18 32.39 -17.90
C HIS A 100 20.28 31.28 -16.86
N ASP A 101 20.95 30.16 -17.16
CA ASP A 101 21.09 29.02 -16.24
C ASP A 101 22.22 29.21 -15.20
N SER A 102 23.10 30.21 -15.37
CA SER A 102 24.18 30.47 -14.41
C SER A 102 24.40 31.96 -14.12
N TRP A 103 24.67 32.29 -12.84
CA TRP A 103 24.88 33.66 -12.38
C TRP A 103 26.04 34.38 -13.08
N GLU A 104 27.06 33.63 -13.51
CA GLU A 104 28.26 34.17 -14.18
C GLU A 104 27.99 34.68 -15.59
N LYS A 105 26.95 34.13 -16.25
CA LYS A 105 26.58 34.47 -17.62
C LYS A 105 25.47 35.52 -17.71
N LEU A 106 24.84 35.82 -16.57
CA LEU A 106 23.85 36.88 -16.48
C LEU A 106 24.52 38.26 -16.53
N THR A 107 23.79 39.22 -17.10
CA THR A 107 24.19 40.63 -17.04
C THR A 107 24.18 41.07 -15.58
N SER A 108 25.32 41.56 -15.08
CA SER A 108 25.46 41.94 -13.68
C SER A 108 26.16 43.29 -13.47
N PHE A 109 25.80 43.94 -12.37
CA PHE A 109 26.30 45.25 -11.97
C PHE A 109 26.85 45.18 -10.54
N PRO A 110 27.97 45.88 -10.26
CA PRO A 110 28.60 45.84 -8.94
C PRO A 110 27.79 46.55 -7.84
N ASN A 111 26.92 47.49 -8.20
CA ASN A 111 26.06 48.25 -7.28
C ASN A 111 24.95 48.99 -8.05
N GLU A 112 24.06 49.65 -7.31
CA GLU A 112 22.94 50.45 -7.84
C GLU A 112 23.42 51.62 -8.70
N ALA A 113 24.52 52.27 -8.33
CA ALA A 113 25.05 53.42 -9.09
C ALA A 113 25.50 53.02 -10.49
N ALA A 114 26.13 51.85 -10.63
CA ALA A 114 26.54 51.31 -11.92
C ALA A 114 25.35 50.91 -12.80
N LEU A 115 24.29 50.35 -12.20
CA LEU A 115 23.04 50.07 -12.92
C LEU A 115 22.39 51.35 -13.45
N VAL A 116 22.26 52.39 -12.61
CA VAL A 116 21.66 53.67 -13.01
C VAL A 116 22.50 54.37 -14.08
N GLN A 117 23.83 54.31 -13.96
CA GLN A 117 24.72 54.81 -15.01
C GLN A 117 24.47 54.10 -16.34
N LYS A 118 24.34 52.77 -16.33
CA LYS A 118 24.10 52.00 -17.55
C LYS A 118 22.76 52.32 -18.20
N ILE A 119 21.71 52.46 -17.40
CA ILE A 119 20.38 52.88 -17.86
C ILE A 119 20.44 54.25 -18.54
N THR A 120 21.25 55.17 -17.99
CA THR A 120 21.44 56.52 -18.56
C THR A 120 22.24 56.48 -19.86
N GLU A 121 23.31 55.67 -19.93
CA GLU A 121 24.11 55.46 -21.15
C GLU A 121 23.30 54.85 -22.30
N MET A 122 22.34 53.99 -21.98
CA MET A 122 21.48 53.30 -22.95
C MET A 122 20.24 54.12 -23.36
N GLU A 123 20.08 55.34 -22.84
CA GLU A 123 18.94 56.22 -23.10
C GLU A 123 17.58 55.52 -22.91
N VAL A 124 17.46 54.68 -21.87
CA VAL A 124 16.21 53.94 -21.60
C VAL A 124 15.11 54.91 -21.15
N HIS A 125 14.08 55.07 -21.98
CA HIS A 125 12.94 55.92 -21.71
C HIS A 125 11.66 55.11 -21.47
N VAL A 126 10.98 55.38 -20.34
CA VAL A 126 9.68 54.80 -20.02
C VAL A 126 8.55 55.82 -20.22
N PRO A 127 7.32 55.40 -20.56
CA PRO A 127 6.17 56.30 -20.62
C PRO A 127 5.89 56.95 -19.26
N THR A 128 5.68 58.26 -19.25
CA THR A 128 5.29 59.01 -18.04
C THR A 128 3.82 58.77 -17.67
N ALA A 129 3.44 59.05 -16.42
CA ALA A 129 2.06 58.94 -15.93
C ALA A 129 1.05 59.75 -16.76
N LYS A 130 1.50 60.83 -17.43
CA LYS A 130 0.66 61.67 -18.30
C LYS A 130 0.49 61.12 -19.72
N THR A 131 1.43 60.28 -20.18
CA THR A 131 1.51 59.81 -21.56
C THR A 131 1.16 58.33 -21.71
N ARG A 132 1.07 57.58 -20.61
CA ARG A 132 0.69 56.16 -20.63
C ARG A 132 -0.80 55.97 -20.91
N THR A 133 -1.12 54.99 -21.75
CA THR A 133 -2.49 54.58 -22.06
C THR A 133 -2.98 53.69 -20.92
N SER A 134 -4.13 54.01 -20.33
CA SER A 134 -4.72 53.14 -19.30
C SER A 134 -5.63 52.10 -19.95
N THR A 135 -5.20 50.83 -19.93
CA THR A 135 -5.94 49.73 -20.57
C THR A 135 -5.85 48.49 -19.69
N PRO A 136 -6.67 48.40 -18.63
CA PRO A 136 -6.54 47.36 -17.61
C PRO A 136 -6.78 45.93 -18.11
N ALA A 137 -7.30 45.69 -19.31
CA ALA A 137 -7.62 44.35 -19.81
C ALA A 137 -6.65 43.79 -20.86
N GLN A 138 -5.85 44.64 -21.49
CA GLN A 138 -5.17 44.30 -22.74
C GLN A 138 -3.69 43.93 -22.50
N LEU A 139 -3.20 42.94 -23.26
CA LEU A 139 -1.87 42.36 -23.14
C LEU A 139 -1.10 42.58 -24.45
N ASN A 140 0.17 43.00 -24.34
CA ASN A 140 1.08 42.98 -25.49
C ASN A 140 1.75 41.61 -25.57
N LEU A 141 1.64 40.94 -26.72
CA LEU A 141 2.19 39.59 -26.94
C LEU A 141 3.65 39.58 -27.43
N GLY A 142 4.30 40.73 -27.60
CA GLY A 142 5.73 40.80 -27.93
C GLY A 142 6.05 41.55 -29.21
N GLU A 143 7.33 41.63 -29.56
CA GLU A 143 7.80 42.40 -30.73
C GLU A 143 7.46 41.72 -32.06
N GLU A 144 7.57 40.40 -32.15
CA GLU A 144 7.20 39.62 -33.35
C GLU A 144 5.72 39.77 -33.67
N TRP A 145 4.87 39.73 -32.63
CA TRP A 145 3.44 39.99 -32.75
C TRP A 145 3.15 41.39 -33.31
N ASN A 146 3.85 42.41 -32.81
CA ASN A 146 3.66 43.79 -33.26
C ASN A 146 4.17 44.00 -34.69
N ALA A 147 5.30 43.39 -35.05
CA ALA A 147 5.87 43.46 -36.40
C ALA A 147 4.95 42.79 -37.44
N ALA A 148 4.37 41.64 -37.10
CA ALA A 148 3.46 40.91 -38.00
C ALA A 148 2.20 41.71 -38.37
N HIS A 149 1.74 42.60 -37.49
CA HIS A 149 0.52 43.40 -37.69
C HIS A 149 0.78 44.78 -38.30
N ASN A 150 2.03 45.16 -38.62
CA ASN A 150 2.41 46.39 -39.35
C ASN A 150 1.78 47.71 -38.85
N ASN A 151 1.51 47.82 -37.55
CA ASN A 151 0.87 49.00 -36.96
C ASN A 151 1.89 49.96 -36.33
N SER A 152 1.61 51.26 -36.38
CA SER A 152 2.44 52.31 -35.74
C SER A 152 2.38 52.30 -34.21
N GLN A 153 1.49 51.49 -33.63
CA GLN A 153 1.30 51.29 -32.20
C GLN A 153 1.25 49.78 -31.89
N PRO A 154 1.64 49.35 -30.67
CA PRO A 154 1.56 47.95 -30.27
C PRO A 154 0.13 47.40 -30.37
N THR A 155 -0.02 46.22 -30.96
CA THR A 155 -1.31 45.55 -31.10
C THR A 155 -1.63 44.80 -29.80
N LEU A 156 -2.55 45.35 -29.01
CA LEU A 156 -2.90 44.79 -27.71
C LEU A 156 -4.05 43.79 -27.81
N VAL A 157 -3.94 42.68 -27.08
CA VAL A 157 -4.90 41.57 -27.08
C VAL A 157 -5.67 41.54 -25.77
N ASP A 158 -7.00 41.59 -25.87
CA ASP A 158 -7.86 41.33 -24.72
C ASP A 158 -7.97 39.82 -24.49
N VAL A 159 -7.38 39.35 -23.39
CA VAL A 159 -7.30 37.92 -23.05
C VAL A 159 -8.70 37.33 -22.82
N ASP A 160 -9.63 38.10 -22.24
CA ASP A 160 -11.00 37.63 -21.98
C ASP A 160 -11.80 37.46 -23.26
N VAL A 161 -11.62 38.38 -24.21
CA VAL A 161 -12.27 38.29 -25.53
C VAL A 161 -11.67 37.15 -26.34
N LEU A 162 -10.34 37.01 -26.34
CA LEU A 162 -9.62 35.97 -27.08
C LEU A 162 -10.07 34.57 -26.64
N LEU A 163 -10.07 34.31 -25.33
CA LEU A 163 -10.42 33.00 -24.78
C LEU A 163 -11.90 32.62 -25.03
N ARG A 164 -12.76 33.61 -25.34
CA ARG A 164 -14.17 33.41 -25.71
C ARG A 164 -14.42 33.35 -27.23
N ALA A 165 -13.43 33.63 -28.06
CA ALA A 165 -13.59 33.76 -29.51
C ALA A 165 -13.91 32.43 -30.23
N GLY A 166 -13.84 31.28 -29.54
CA GLY A 166 -14.11 29.99 -30.16
C GLY A 166 -12.98 29.60 -31.12
N VAL A 167 -13.29 29.37 -32.41
CA VAL A 167 -12.31 29.00 -33.45
C VAL A 167 -11.82 30.25 -34.17
N ILE A 168 -10.51 30.43 -34.27
CA ILE A 168 -9.87 31.56 -34.97
C ILE A 168 -9.39 31.17 -36.38
N SER A 169 -9.06 32.15 -37.21
CA SER A 169 -8.58 31.91 -38.58
C SER A 169 -7.22 31.20 -38.58
N ASP A 170 -6.86 30.54 -39.69
CA ASP A 170 -5.57 29.84 -39.81
C ASP A 170 -4.38 30.83 -39.73
N GLU A 171 -4.54 32.05 -40.24
CA GLU A 171 -3.53 33.11 -40.18
C GLU A 171 -3.36 33.66 -38.76
N ASP A 172 -4.45 34.03 -38.09
CA ASP A 172 -4.41 34.53 -36.70
C ASP A 172 -3.89 33.46 -35.74
N ARG A 173 -4.22 32.19 -36.01
CA ARG A 173 -3.72 31.05 -35.26
C ARG A 173 -2.20 30.98 -35.33
N ASP A 174 -1.66 30.97 -36.55
CA ASP A 174 -0.22 30.80 -36.73
C ASP A 174 0.58 31.98 -36.15
N LEU A 175 0.00 33.18 -36.13
CA LEU A 175 0.56 34.35 -35.45
C LEU A 175 0.47 34.25 -33.91
N LEU A 176 -0.66 33.77 -33.37
CA LEU A 176 -0.88 33.65 -31.92
C LEU A 176 -0.03 32.52 -31.30
N PHE A 177 0.23 31.46 -32.07
CA PHE A 177 1.05 30.31 -31.66
C PHE A 177 2.51 30.42 -32.11
N ALA A 178 2.95 31.61 -32.52
CA ALA A 178 4.38 31.91 -32.57
C ALA A 178 4.95 31.87 -31.15
N ASP A 179 6.22 31.44 -31.02
CA ASP A 179 6.85 31.14 -29.73
C ASP A 179 6.74 32.33 -28.74
N GLU A 180 7.10 33.54 -29.17
CA GLU A 180 7.03 34.75 -28.32
C GLU A 180 5.59 35.08 -27.87
N ALA A 181 4.65 35.02 -28.82
CA ALA A 181 3.26 35.39 -28.59
C ALA A 181 2.54 34.40 -27.66
N PHE A 182 2.79 33.11 -27.84
CA PHE A 182 2.18 32.07 -27.01
C PHE A 182 2.75 32.07 -25.59
N ASP A 183 4.05 32.30 -25.42
CA ASP A 183 4.68 32.39 -24.10
C ASP A 183 4.14 33.57 -23.29
N ALA A 184 3.98 34.74 -23.93
CA ALA A 184 3.37 35.91 -23.30
C ALA A 184 1.91 35.63 -22.87
N LEU A 185 1.13 34.97 -23.74
CA LEU A 185 -0.25 34.58 -23.44
C LEU A 185 -0.33 33.56 -22.30
N LEU A 186 0.54 32.54 -22.31
CA LEU A 186 0.59 31.49 -21.31
C LEU A 186 0.96 32.04 -19.92
N LEU A 187 1.95 32.93 -19.87
CA LEU A 187 2.38 33.59 -18.63
C LEU A 187 1.29 34.50 -18.05
N ALA A 188 0.62 35.27 -18.90
CA ALA A 188 -0.52 36.09 -18.48
C ALA A 188 -1.69 35.23 -17.98
N CYS A 189 -2.04 34.15 -18.68
CA CYS A 189 -3.10 33.23 -18.24
C CYS A 189 -2.76 32.53 -16.93
N LYS A 190 -1.49 32.15 -16.71
CA LYS A 190 -1.03 31.56 -15.44
C LYS A 190 -1.15 32.54 -14.29
N SER A 191 -0.62 33.76 -14.42
CA SER A 191 -0.71 34.76 -13.36
C SER A 191 -2.16 35.12 -13.02
N ARG A 192 -3.04 35.22 -14.03
CA ARG A 192 -4.48 35.54 -13.88
C ARG A 192 -5.37 34.35 -13.47
N GLY A 193 -4.82 33.14 -13.34
CA GLY A 193 -5.61 31.94 -12.98
C GLY A 193 -6.55 31.43 -14.09
N LYS A 194 -6.29 31.75 -15.36
CA LYS A 194 -7.14 31.42 -16.53
C LYS A 194 -6.64 30.24 -17.37
N LEU A 195 -5.76 29.40 -16.81
CA LEU A 195 -5.19 28.25 -17.55
C LEU A 195 -6.26 27.26 -18.04
N ASN A 196 -7.35 27.08 -17.28
CA ASN A 196 -8.48 26.24 -17.70
C ASN A 196 -9.23 26.79 -18.93
N GLU A 197 -9.35 28.11 -19.03
CA GLU A 197 -9.98 28.79 -20.17
C GLU A 197 -9.06 28.72 -21.40
N LEU A 198 -7.75 28.92 -21.22
CA LEU A 198 -6.75 28.71 -22.27
C LEU A 198 -6.74 27.27 -22.78
N ARG A 199 -6.83 26.28 -21.88
CA ARG A 199 -6.97 24.87 -22.25
C ARG A 199 -8.23 24.63 -23.10
N SER A 200 -9.36 25.21 -22.70
CA SER A 200 -10.63 25.09 -23.43
C SER A 200 -10.55 25.73 -24.82
N PHE A 201 -9.92 26.90 -24.92
CA PHE A 201 -9.65 27.59 -26.18
C PHE A 201 -8.75 26.76 -27.11
N LEU A 202 -7.65 26.21 -26.60
CA LEU A 202 -6.74 25.33 -27.36
C LEU A 202 -7.45 24.07 -27.88
N LEU A 203 -8.32 23.47 -27.05
CA LEU A 203 -9.11 22.30 -27.44
C LEU A 203 -10.14 22.66 -28.52
N ALA A 204 -10.74 23.85 -28.48
CA ALA A 204 -11.67 24.31 -29.50
C ALA A 204 -11.00 24.51 -30.88
N GLN A 205 -9.68 24.78 -30.92
CA GLN A 205 -8.93 24.88 -32.18
C GLN A 205 -8.58 23.52 -32.80
N LYS A 206 -8.77 22.39 -32.10
CA LYS A 206 -8.52 21.06 -32.66
C LYS A 206 -9.62 20.66 -33.66
N VAL A 207 -9.20 20.08 -34.78
CA VAL A 207 -10.12 19.48 -35.75
C VAL A 207 -10.35 18.02 -35.38
N GLU A 208 -11.62 17.59 -35.41
CA GLU A 208 -12.02 16.21 -35.18
C GLU A 208 -11.28 15.27 -36.15
N GLN A 209 -10.64 14.24 -35.61
CA GLN A 209 -9.74 13.34 -36.34
C GLN A 209 -10.48 12.57 -37.45
N LEU A 210 -10.02 12.72 -38.70
CA LEU A 210 -10.37 11.79 -39.78
C LEU A 210 -9.58 10.48 -39.58
N THR A 211 -10.20 9.47 -38.97
CA THR A 211 -9.65 8.10 -38.96
C THR A 211 -9.76 7.50 -40.35
N VAL A 212 -8.64 7.30 -41.05
CA VAL A 212 -8.59 6.47 -42.26
C VAL A 212 -8.81 5.01 -41.82
N LYS A 213 -9.93 4.41 -42.20
CA LYS A 213 -10.25 3.02 -41.90
C LYS A 213 -9.88 2.15 -43.10
N LEU A 214 -9.40 0.93 -42.84
CA LEU A 214 -9.26 -0.08 -43.88
C LEU A 214 -10.68 -0.55 -44.27
N GLU A 215 -11.16 -0.11 -45.43
CA GLU A 215 -12.48 -0.44 -45.96
C GLU A 215 -12.40 -1.54 -47.01
N ASP A 216 -13.50 -2.28 -47.18
CA ASP A 216 -13.59 -3.32 -48.20
C ASP A 216 -14.02 -2.74 -49.55
N VAL A 217 -13.05 -2.15 -50.27
CA VAL A 217 -13.30 -1.53 -51.58
C VAL A 217 -13.47 -2.58 -52.68
N SER A 218 -12.87 -3.77 -52.51
CA SER A 218 -12.76 -4.81 -53.53
C SER A 218 -13.65 -6.03 -53.30
N GLY A 219 -14.56 -5.98 -52.34
CA GLY A 219 -15.58 -7.02 -52.09
C GLY A 219 -15.06 -8.30 -51.45
N ALA A 220 -14.00 -8.22 -50.65
CA ALA A 220 -13.43 -9.33 -49.88
C ALA A 220 -14.46 -10.03 -48.99
N ALA A 221 -15.39 -9.30 -48.36
CA ALA A 221 -16.45 -9.85 -47.53
C ALA A 221 -17.36 -10.82 -48.31
N GLY A 222 -17.65 -10.49 -49.57
CA GLY A 222 -18.44 -11.34 -50.46
C GLY A 222 -17.75 -12.66 -50.76
N PHE A 223 -16.43 -12.64 -50.99
CA PHE A 223 -15.65 -13.86 -51.22
C PHE A 223 -15.54 -14.72 -49.95
N ILE A 224 -15.38 -14.11 -48.78
CA ILE A 224 -15.36 -14.84 -47.50
C ILE A 224 -16.71 -15.51 -47.22
N HIS A 225 -17.83 -14.82 -47.47
CA HIS A 225 -19.16 -15.38 -47.32
C HIS A 225 -19.36 -16.60 -48.24
N LEU A 226 -18.89 -16.53 -49.49
CA LEU A 226 -18.94 -17.68 -50.40
C LEU A 226 -18.06 -18.83 -49.89
N LEU A 227 -16.85 -18.55 -49.39
CA LEU A 227 -15.95 -19.58 -48.85
C LEU A 227 -16.50 -20.31 -47.61
N ALA A 228 -17.48 -19.72 -46.91
CA ALA A 228 -18.13 -20.35 -45.77
C ALA A 228 -19.12 -21.47 -46.15
N ASP A 229 -19.49 -21.59 -47.44
CA ASP A 229 -20.39 -22.64 -47.92
C ASP A 229 -19.68 -24.00 -48.00
N THR A 230 -20.30 -25.01 -47.38
CA THR A 230 -19.79 -26.38 -47.30
C THR A 230 -19.95 -27.17 -48.60
N GLU A 231 -20.79 -26.73 -49.54
CA GLU A 231 -21.09 -27.45 -50.79
C GLU A 231 -20.19 -27.06 -51.99
N ILE A 232 -19.21 -26.16 -51.78
CA ILE A 232 -18.33 -25.67 -52.85
C ILE A 232 -17.27 -26.71 -53.24
N SER A 233 -17.02 -26.86 -54.54
CA SER A 233 -15.97 -27.73 -55.09
C SER A 233 -14.56 -27.26 -54.69
N SER A 234 -13.60 -28.18 -54.58
CA SER A 234 -12.21 -27.85 -54.24
C SER A 234 -11.59 -26.84 -55.21
N GLU A 235 -11.86 -26.98 -56.51
CA GLU A 235 -11.39 -26.06 -57.56
C GLU A 235 -11.98 -24.65 -57.41
N ALA A 236 -13.28 -24.55 -57.12
CA ALA A 236 -13.95 -23.28 -56.91
C ALA A 236 -13.47 -22.60 -55.61
N ARG A 237 -13.17 -23.37 -54.56
CA ARG A 237 -12.60 -22.87 -53.31
C ARG A 237 -11.22 -22.25 -53.53
N VAL A 238 -10.31 -22.93 -54.24
CA VAL A 238 -8.97 -22.39 -54.57
C VAL A 238 -9.06 -21.10 -55.38
N LEU A 239 -9.99 -21.04 -56.35
CA LEU A 239 -10.21 -19.84 -57.15
C LEU A 239 -10.72 -18.67 -56.30
N LEU A 240 -11.69 -18.92 -55.41
CA LEU A 240 -12.22 -17.90 -54.49
C LEU A 240 -11.15 -17.41 -53.50
N GLN A 241 -10.30 -18.29 -52.99
CA GLN A 241 -9.16 -17.93 -52.13
C GLN A 241 -8.14 -17.04 -52.88
N SER A 242 -7.86 -17.34 -54.15
CA SER A 242 -7.02 -16.47 -54.98
C SER A 242 -7.63 -15.08 -55.16
N LYS A 243 -8.92 -15.00 -55.51
CA LYS A 243 -9.63 -13.73 -55.66
C LYS A 243 -9.68 -12.94 -54.35
N LEU A 244 -9.80 -13.63 -53.21
CA LEU A 244 -9.77 -13.01 -51.89
C LEU A 244 -8.39 -12.38 -51.59
N ARG A 245 -7.29 -13.06 -51.95
CA ARG A 245 -5.94 -12.49 -51.81
C ARG A 245 -5.74 -11.26 -52.70
N ASP A 246 -6.24 -11.29 -53.94
CA ASP A 246 -6.19 -10.14 -54.84
C ASP A 246 -7.00 -8.96 -54.29
N ALA A 247 -8.20 -9.23 -53.75
CA ALA A 247 -9.03 -8.20 -53.09
C ALA A 247 -8.36 -7.61 -51.84
N HIS A 248 -7.68 -8.44 -51.04
CA HIS A 248 -6.90 -8.00 -49.89
C HIS A 248 -5.71 -7.12 -50.27
N GLU A 249 -5.05 -7.40 -51.39
CA GLU A 249 -3.96 -6.56 -51.90
C GLU A 249 -4.47 -5.20 -52.38
N GLU A 250 -5.59 -5.17 -53.09
CA GLU A 250 -6.17 -3.93 -53.60
C GLU A 250 -6.74 -3.05 -52.46
N ASN A 251 -7.37 -3.66 -51.44
CA ASN A 251 -7.83 -2.95 -50.24
C ASN A 251 -6.65 -2.29 -49.49
N ARG A 252 -5.49 -2.96 -49.40
CA ARG A 252 -4.26 -2.37 -48.83
C ARG A 252 -3.77 -1.19 -49.65
N ARG A 253 -3.73 -1.30 -50.98
CA ARG A 253 -3.28 -0.21 -51.87
C ARG A 253 -4.18 1.02 -51.76
N ALA A 254 -5.49 0.85 -51.76
CA ALA A 254 -6.44 1.94 -51.58
C ALA A 254 -6.25 2.65 -50.23
N TYR A 255 -6.01 1.88 -49.17
CA TYR A 255 -5.73 2.40 -47.85
C TYR A 255 -4.40 3.18 -47.78
N THR A 256 -3.32 2.66 -48.37
CA THR A 256 -2.03 3.37 -48.45
C THR A 256 -2.12 4.64 -49.30
N ALA A 257 -2.94 4.64 -50.35
CA ALA A 257 -3.19 5.84 -51.15
C ALA A 257 -3.93 6.92 -50.34
N ALA A 258 -4.95 6.54 -49.56
CA ALA A 258 -5.69 7.45 -48.69
C ALA A 258 -4.82 8.04 -47.56
N GLN A 259 -3.82 7.28 -47.07
CA GLN A 259 -2.86 7.74 -46.05
C GLN A 259 -1.98 8.91 -46.54
N ASN A 260 -1.73 9.01 -47.85
CA ASN A 260 -0.81 9.95 -48.50
C ASN A 260 -1.49 11.23 -49.03
N ASP A 261 -2.76 11.49 -48.70
CA ASP A 261 -3.48 12.70 -49.14
C ASP A 261 -2.93 13.98 -48.45
N VAL A 262 -2.66 15.02 -49.26
CA VAL A 262 -2.08 16.31 -48.85
C VAL A 262 -2.99 17.08 -47.87
N LYS A 263 -4.32 16.91 -47.97
CA LYS A 263 -5.27 17.53 -47.02
C LYS A 263 -5.16 16.97 -45.61
N LEU A 264 -4.86 15.67 -45.48
CA LEU A 264 -4.61 15.04 -44.18
C LEU A 264 -3.31 15.56 -43.55
N GLN A 265 -2.32 15.92 -44.35
CA GLN A 265 -1.04 16.47 -43.88
C GLN A 265 -1.21 17.88 -43.26
N GLY A 266 -2.02 18.76 -43.86
CA GLY A 266 -2.34 20.07 -43.26
C GLY A 266 -3.09 19.97 -41.93
N ILE A 267 -4.01 19.00 -41.79
CA ILE A 267 -4.71 18.72 -40.52
C ILE A 267 -3.73 18.15 -39.46
N ARG A 268 -2.76 17.32 -39.88
CA ARG A 268 -1.71 16.78 -39.00
C ARG A 268 -0.84 17.90 -38.42
N ASP A 269 -0.38 18.82 -39.27
CA ASP A 269 0.46 19.94 -38.84
C ASP A 269 -0.28 20.87 -37.88
N ARG A 270 -1.56 21.16 -38.16
CA ARG A 270 -2.44 21.93 -37.26
C ARG A 270 -2.54 21.29 -35.87
N ASN A 271 -2.92 20.03 -35.78
CA ASN A 271 -3.11 19.37 -34.49
C ASN A 271 -1.76 19.20 -33.75
N ARG A 272 -0.64 19.04 -34.47
CA ARG A 272 0.71 18.99 -33.87
C ARG A 272 1.07 20.29 -33.15
N LYS A 273 0.80 21.45 -33.76
CA LYS A 273 0.98 22.76 -33.12
C LYS A 273 0.10 22.90 -31.87
N MET A 274 -1.16 22.44 -31.92
CA MET A 274 -2.06 22.49 -30.75
C MET A 274 -1.59 21.59 -29.60
N ASP A 275 -1.05 20.41 -29.92
CA ASP A 275 -0.51 19.50 -28.90
C ASP A 275 0.79 20.00 -28.29
N ALA A 276 1.62 20.73 -29.04
CA ALA A 276 2.78 21.44 -28.50
C ALA A 276 2.34 22.52 -27.50
N ALA A 277 1.33 23.33 -27.88
CA ALA A 277 0.75 24.37 -27.02
C ALA A 277 0.12 23.79 -25.74
N LEU A 278 -0.63 22.68 -25.83
CA LEU A 278 -1.22 22.00 -24.67
C LEU A 278 -0.16 21.39 -23.73
N ARG A 279 0.96 20.91 -24.27
CA ARG A 279 2.10 20.41 -23.47
C ARG A 279 2.78 21.55 -22.73
N ALA A 280 3.10 22.64 -23.43
CA ALA A 280 3.65 23.85 -22.81
C ALA A 280 2.72 24.37 -21.69
N LEU A 281 1.40 24.33 -21.90
CA LEU A 281 0.41 24.64 -20.87
C LEU A 281 0.50 23.69 -19.66
N SER A 282 0.56 22.37 -19.88
CA SER A 282 0.67 21.39 -18.79
C SER A 282 1.99 21.50 -18.01
N ASP A 283 3.09 21.82 -18.68
CA ASP A 283 4.39 22.03 -18.03
C ASP A 283 4.37 23.34 -17.21
N SER A 284 3.69 24.37 -17.72
CA SER A 284 3.43 25.61 -16.98
C SER A 284 2.53 25.41 -15.77
N GLU A 285 1.55 24.50 -15.80
CA GLU A 285 0.75 24.17 -14.61
C GLU A 285 1.56 23.51 -13.50
N LYS A 286 2.59 22.73 -13.85
CA LYS A 286 3.42 21.99 -12.90
C LYS A 286 4.57 22.81 -12.32
N SER A 287 5.02 23.85 -13.03
CA SER A 287 6.07 24.74 -12.53
C SER A 287 5.54 25.63 -11.41
N GLY A 288 6.31 25.82 -10.34
CA GLY A 288 6.06 26.88 -9.35
C GLY A 288 6.45 28.26 -9.92
N PHE A 289 6.18 29.36 -9.21
CA PHE A 289 6.53 30.73 -9.66
C PHE A 289 8.03 31.09 -9.49
N THR A 290 8.92 30.31 -10.10
CA THR A 290 10.37 30.56 -10.13
C THR A 290 10.81 31.28 -11.42
N ALA A 291 12.03 31.83 -11.41
CA ALA A 291 12.63 32.54 -12.54
C ALA A 291 12.76 31.69 -13.81
N GLU A 292 12.68 30.35 -13.71
CA GLU A 292 12.56 29.43 -14.85
C GLU A 292 11.37 29.75 -15.76
N ILE A 293 10.31 30.36 -15.22
CA ILE A 293 9.15 30.81 -16.00
C ILE A 293 9.46 32.06 -16.83
N LEU A 294 10.42 32.87 -16.40
CA LEU A 294 10.78 34.14 -17.03
C LEU A 294 11.87 34.02 -18.11
N SER A 295 12.78 33.05 -17.97
CA SER A 295 14.05 33.02 -18.72
C SER A 295 14.06 32.22 -20.03
N ARG A 296 12.90 31.92 -20.65
CA ARG A 296 12.84 30.87 -21.68
C ARG A 296 13.15 31.35 -23.11
N LYS A 297 14.44 31.62 -23.37
CA LYS A 297 15.15 31.13 -24.59
C LYS A 297 15.84 29.79 -24.31
N SER A 298 15.22 28.96 -23.49
CA SER A 298 15.77 27.68 -23.07
C SER A 298 15.75 26.70 -24.24
N ASN A 299 16.94 26.46 -24.79
CA ASN A 299 17.28 25.34 -25.65
C ASN A 299 16.96 23.96 -25.00
N ARG A 300 16.36 23.88 -23.80
CA ARG A 300 15.85 22.62 -23.21
C ARG A 300 14.52 22.21 -23.81
N ALA A 301 13.62 23.16 -24.12
CA ALA A 301 12.43 22.89 -24.93
C ALA A 301 12.82 22.46 -26.36
N ARG A 302 13.83 23.13 -26.93
CA ARG A 302 14.43 22.80 -28.25
C ARG A 302 15.28 21.51 -28.26
N ARG A 303 15.72 21.02 -27.11
CA ARG A 303 16.38 19.69 -26.98
C ARG A 303 15.38 18.57 -26.67
N ALA A 304 14.22 18.89 -26.10
CA ALA A 304 13.07 17.98 -26.05
C ALA A 304 12.41 17.78 -27.42
N GLU A 305 12.57 18.75 -28.35
CA GLU A 305 12.24 18.56 -29.77
C GLU A 305 13.02 17.43 -30.44
N ASN A 306 14.23 17.08 -29.94
CA ASN A 306 15.06 16.01 -30.51
C ASN A 306 14.99 14.67 -29.76
N VAL A 307 14.16 14.53 -28.71
CA VAL A 307 14.04 13.25 -27.96
C VAL A 307 12.60 12.72 -27.90
N SER A 308 11.62 13.36 -28.55
CA SER A 308 10.29 12.75 -28.67
C SER A 308 9.57 13.11 -29.96
N ALA A 309 10.03 12.52 -31.06
CA ALA A 309 9.25 12.33 -32.29
C ALA A 309 7.96 11.48 -32.09
N ASP A 310 7.58 11.18 -30.85
CA ASP A 310 6.64 10.10 -30.50
C ASP A 310 5.35 10.60 -29.82
N SER A 311 5.05 11.90 -29.96
CA SER A 311 3.73 12.46 -29.61
C SER A 311 3.10 13.19 -30.79
N ALA A 312 3.20 12.57 -31.97
CA ALA A 312 2.34 12.91 -33.09
C ALA A 312 0.91 12.47 -32.78
N VAL A 313 -0.01 13.40 -33.01
CA VAL A 313 -1.47 13.26 -32.89
C VAL A 313 -1.95 11.90 -33.42
N ASP A 314 -2.69 11.20 -32.56
CA ASP A 314 -3.51 10.01 -32.81
C ASP A 314 -4.14 10.04 -34.23
N VAL A 315 -3.55 9.30 -35.16
CA VAL A 315 -4.31 8.73 -36.26
C VAL A 315 -4.04 7.24 -36.19
N SER A 316 -5.09 6.44 -36.05
CA SER A 316 -5.03 4.97 -36.03
C SER A 316 -4.75 4.45 -37.45
N VAL A 317 -3.70 4.96 -38.10
CA VAL A 317 -3.25 4.45 -39.39
C VAL A 317 -2.31 3.30 -39.12
N LEU A 318 -2.78 2.09 -39.37
CA LEU A 318 -1.91 0.92 -39.39
C LEU A 318 -0.85 1.08 -40.47
N ASP A 319 0.41 0.93 -40.07
CA ASP A 319 1.53 0.72 -40.97
C ASP A 319 1.71 -0.78 -41.19
N PHE A 320 1.25 -1.26 -42.34
CA PHE A 320 1.36 -2.67 -42.75
C PHE A 320 2.77 -3.07 -43.20
N GLU A 321 3.65 -2.09 -43.45
CA GLU A 321 5.06 -2.32 -43.83
C GLU A 321 5.97 -2.44 -42.61
N ALA A 322 5.49 -2.03 -41.43
CA ALA A 322 6.20 -2.23 -40.17
C ALA A 322 6.48 -3.72 -39.89
N PRO A 323 7.52 -4.03 -39.10
CA PRO A 323 7.77 -5.39 -38.64
C PRO A 323 6.54 -6.00 -37.98
N GLY A 324 6.23 -7.25 -38.29
CA GLY A 324 5.05 -7.95 -37.79
C GLY A 324 5.22 -9.45 -37.85
N PHE A 325 4.48 -10.16 -37.01
CA PHE A 325 4.36 -11.61 -37.14
C PHE A 325 3.46 -11.94 -38.33
N ARG A 326 3.96 -12.78 -39.24
CA ARG A 326 3.25 -13.25 -40.43
C ARG A 326 3.18 -14.77 -40.42
N GLY A 327 2.10 -15.32 -40.94
CA GLY A 327 1.89 -16.76 -41.00
C GLY A 327 0.78 -17.15 -41.97
N GLU A 328 0.40 -18.43 -41.92
CA GLU A 328 -0.58 -19.01 -42.82
C GLU A 328 -2.01 -18.71 -42.36
N CYS A 329 -2.83 -18.12 -43.24
CA CYS A 329 -4.24 -17.86 -42.96
C CYS A 329 -5.14 -19.00 -43.42
N GLN A 330 -5.92 -19.59 -42.51
CA GLN A 330 -6.81 -20.71 -42.82
C GLN A 330 -8.03 -20.34 -43.69
N VAL A 331 -8.31 -19.05 -43.88
CA VAL A 331 -9.45 -18.58 -44.71
C VAL A 331 -8.98 -18.30 -46.14
N CYS A 332 -7.99 -17.43 -46.32
CA CYS A 332 -7.49 -17.07 -47.64
C CYS A 332 -6.34 -17.96 -48.14
N CYS A 333 -5.82 -18.88 -47.32
CA CYS A 333 -4.65 -19.73 -47.62
C CYS A 333 -3.46 -18.92 -48.15
N GLY A 334 -3.19 -17.77 -47.55
CA GLY A 334 -1.99 -16.99 -47.80
C GLY A 334 -0.92 -17.33 -46.77
N ASP A 335 0.28 -17.64 -47.23
CA ASP A 335 1.37 -18.19 -46.39
C ASP A 335 2.16 -17.11 -45.62
N ASN A 336 1.99 -15.84 -45.97
CA ASN A 336 2.76 -14.71 -45.42
C ASN A 336 1.87 -13.51 -45.08
N GLU A 337 0.74 -13.77 -44.42
CA GLU A 337 -0.23 -12.75 -44.05
C GLU A 337 -0.03 -12.27 -42.60
N ILE A 338 -0.30 -10.99 -42.35
CA ILE A 338 -0.28 -10.44 -40.98
C ILE A 338 -1.42 -11.08 -40.19
N LEU A 339 -1.07 -11.84 -39.16
CA LEU A 339 -2.04 -12.51 -38.31
C LEU A 339 -2.74 -11.52 -37.37
N SER A 340 -3.80 -12.00 -36.72
CA SER A 340 -4.58 -11.18 -35.80
C SER A 340 -5.06 -11.94 -34.58
N ILE A 341 -5.33 -11.18 -33.53
CA ILE A 341 -5.91 -11.64 -32.29
C ILE A 341 -7.24 -10.91 -32.11
N ALA A 342 -8.34 -11.66 -31.94
CA ALA A 342 -9.63 -11.07 -31.65
C ALA A 342 -9.98 -11.10 -30.16
N LEU A 343 -10.59 -10.01 -29.72
CA LEU A 343 -11.14 -9.82 -28.40
C LEU A 343 -12.66 -9.95 -28.44
N LYS A 344 -13.21 -10.85 -27.64
CA LYS A 344 -14.63 -11.06 -27.44
C LYS A 344 -15.24 -9.90 -26.66
N VAL A 345 -16.54 -9.69 -26.84
CA VAL A 345 -17.31 -8.74 -26.03
C VAL A 345 -17.30 -9.19 -24.57
N LEU A 346 -16.83 -8.32 -23.68
CA LEU A 346 -16.93 -8.50 -22.23
C LEU A 346 -18.29 -8.02 -21.71
N SER A 347 -18.71 -8.55 -20.55
CA SER A 347 -19.87 -7.99 -19.84
C SER A 347 -19.57 -6.57 -19.34
N LEU A 348 -20.62 -5.77 -19.15
CA LEU A 348 -20.50 -4.41 -18.62
C LEU A 348 -19.79 -4.38 -17.26
N ASP A 349 -20.10 -5.35 -16.38
CA ASP A 349 -19.47 -5.47 -15.06
C ASP A 349 -17.96 -5.78 -15.18
N ALA A 350 -17.57 -6.62 -16.13
CA ALA A 350 -16.16 -6.94 -16.38
C ALA A 350 -15.38 -5.74 -16.90
N MET A 351 -15.98 -4.94 -17.80
CA MET A 351 -15.37 -3.70 -18.29
C MET A 351 -15.26 -2.65 -17.18
N ALA A 352 -16.28 -2.53 -16.32
CA ALA A 352 -16.27 -1.61 -15.19
C ALA A 352 -15.13 -1.96 -14.20
N ALA A 353 -14.88 -3.24 -13.95
CA ALA A 353 -13.78 -3.71 -13.10
C ALA A 353 -12.40 -3.36 -13.64
N ASN A 354 -12.23 -3.18 -14.95
CA ASN A 354 -10.98 -2.72 -15.56
C ASN A 354 -10.78 -1.19 -15.50
N THR A 355 -11.82 -0.46 -15.11
CA THR A 355 -11.83 1.01 -15.00
C THR A 355 -11.95 1.53 -13.57
N ASP A 356 -12.00 0.63 -12.57
CA ASP A 356 -12.06 1.04 -11.17
C ASP A 356 -10.71 1.61 -10.69
N ASN A 357 -10.71 2.32 -9.56
CA ASN A 357 -9.49 2.93 -9.03
C ASN A 357 -8.38 1.89 -8.80
N PHE A 358 -8.74 0.66 -8.40
CA PHE A 358 -7.78 -0.41 -8.19
C PHE A 358 -7.09 -0.83 -9.49
N ALA A 359 -7.83 -0.98 -10.60
CA ALA A 359 -7.29 -1.36 -11.89
C ALA A 359 -6.46 -0.26 -12.53
N LEU A 360 -6.79 1.01 -12.27
CA LEU A 360 -6.00 2.16 -12.69
C LEU A 360 -4.65 2.21 -11.95
N ASP A 361 -4.65 1.94 -10.64
CA ASP A 361 -3.43 1.94 -9.83
C ASP A 361 -2.59 0.65 -10.01
N PHE A 362 -3.26 -0.49 -10.29
CA PHE A 362 -2.64 -1.82 -10.34
C PHE A 362 -2.99 -2.62 -11.60
N PRO A 363 -2.68 -2.12 -12.81
CA PRO A 363 -3.06 -2.76 -14.08
C PRO A 363 -2.51 -4.18 -14.29
N LEU A 364 -1.30 -4.49 -13.78
CA LEU A 364 -0.73 -5.84 -13.81
C LEU A 364 -1.52 -6.83 -12.93
N ALA A 365 -2.15 -6.35 -11.85
CA ALA A 365 -3.00 -7.17 -11.02
C ALA A 365 -4.38 -7.35 -11.65
N ALA A 366 -4.97 -6.28 -12.20
CA ALA A 366 -6.27 -6.30 -12.85
C ALA A 366 -6.32 -7.21 -14.10
N GLY A 367 -5.23 -7.28 -14.87
CA GLY A 367 -5.12 -8.22 -15.99
C GLY A 367 -5.30 -9.70 -15.58
N ARG A 368 -5.11 -10.04 -14.29
CA ARG A 368 -5.33 -11.38 -13.74
C ARG A 368 -6.73 -11.60 -13.17
N PHE A 369 -7.68 -10.68 -13.34
CA PHE A 369 -9.06 -10.91 -12.95
C PHE A 369 -9.68 -12.08 -13.75
N GLU A 370 -10.51 -12.88 -13.09
CA GLU A 370 -11.23 -14.00 -13.73
C GLU A 370 -12.10 -13.54 -14.89
N ALA A 371 -12.70 -12.35 -14.76
CA ALA A 371 -13.51 -11.73 -15.81
C ALA A 371 -12.77 -11.57 -17.15
N ASN A 372 -11.43 -11.36 -17.10
CA ASN A 372 -10.59 -11.17 -18.28
C ASN A 372 -10.12 -12.50 -18.91
N MET A 373 -10.30 -13.65 -18.25
CA MET A 373 -9.71 -14.93 -18.67
C MET A 373 -10.23 -15.46 -20.03
N ASN A 374 -11.44 -15.07 -20.43
CA ASN A 374 -12.10 -15.58 -21.64
C ASN A 374 -12.23 -14.54 -22.75
N ILE A 375 -11.56 -13.39 -22.64
CA ILE A 375 -11.66 -12.31 -23.63
C ILE A 375 -11.04 -12.69 -24.97
N LEU A 376 -10.00 -13.52 -25.02
CA LEU A 376 -9.34 -13.88 -26.27
C LEU A 376 -10.10 -14.98 -27.01
N SER A 377 -10.39 -14.76 -28.30
CA SER A 377 -10.87 -15.81 -29.21
C SER A 377 -9.72 -16.72 -29.63
N SER A 378 -10.02 -18.01 -29.85
CA SER A 378 -9.06 -18.99 -30.36
C SER A 378 -8.84 -18.88 -31.87
N GLN A 379 -9.46 -17.92 -32.57
CA GLN A 379 -9.25 -17.75 -34.00
C GLN A 379 -7.79 -17.36 -34.32
N CYS A 380 -7.24 -17.94 -35.38
CA CYS A 380 -5.88 -17.68 -35.87
C CYS A 380 -5.94 -17.44 -37.38
N ILE A 381 -6.29 -16.22 -37.80
CA ILE A 381 -6.48 -15.83 -39.19
C ILE A 381 -5.85 -14.46 -39.47
N CYS A 382 -5.66 -14.12 -40.73
CA CYS A 382 -5.11 -12.81 -41.09
C CYS A 382 -6.04 -11.67 -40.69
N PHE A 383 -5.44 -10.50 -40.45
CA PHE A 383 -6.14 -9.30 -40.00
C PHE A 383 -7.29 -8.88 -40.92
N GLN A 384 -7.12 -8.96 -42.24
CA GLN A 384 -8.17 -8.58 -43.20
C GLN A 384 -9.34 -9.58 -43.22
N CYS A 385 -9.06 -10.89 -43.14
CA CYS A 385 -10.11 -11.90 -43.01
C CYS A 385 -10.89 -11.74 -41.70
N ALA A 386 -10.21 -11.38 -40.60
CA ALA A 386 -10.87 -11.12 -39.32
C ALA A 386 -11.74 -9.86 -39.34
N LEU A 387 -11.34 -8.82 -40.07
CA LEU A 387 -12.12 -7.59 -40.20
C LEU A 387 -13.33 -7.74 -41.13
N PHE A 388 -13.15 -8.37 -42.30
CA PHE A 388 -14.16 -8.37 -43.37
C PHE A 388 -15.06 -9.60 -43.38
N GLY A 389 -14.63 -10.72 -42.78
CA GLY A 389 -15.35 -11.99 -42.92
C GLY A 389 -16.76 -11.95 -42.34
N ARG A 390 -16.88 -11.66 -41.04
CA ARG A 390 -18.17 -11.48 -40.38
C ARG A 390 -18.05 -10.33 -39.37
N PRO A 391 -18.40 -9.09 -39.76
CA PRO A 391 -18.21 -7.93 -38.89
C PRO A 391 -18.80 -8.15 -37.50
N GLY A 392 -18.00 -7.91 -36.47
CA GLY A 392 -18.38 -8.11 -35.06
C GLY A 392 -18.44 -9.56 -34.59
N HIS A 393 -18.03 -10.54 -35.39
CA HIS A 393 -18.03 -11.96 -35.01
C HIS A 393 -16.72 -12.67 -35.38
N SER A 394 -16.33 -13.67 -34.59
CA SER A 394 -15.23 -14.57 -34.93
C SER A 394 -15.67 -15.61 -35.97
N ILE A 395 -14.71 -16.35 -36.55
CA ILE A 395 -15.01 -17.49 -37.43
C ILE A 395 -15.80 -18.60 -36.73
N TYR A 396 -15.81 -18.61 -35.40
CA TYR A 396 -16.58 -19.55 -34.56
C TYR A 396 -17.95 -19.00 -34.15
N GLY A 397 -18.32 -17.79 -34.60
CA GLY A 397 -19.60 -17.15 -34.27
C GLY A 397 -19.63 -16.48 -32.89
N GLU A 398 -18.48 -16.27 -32.26
CA GLU A 398 -18.38 -15.52 -30.99
C GLU A 398 -18.47 -14.02 -31.28
N GLU A 399 -19.16 -13.24 -30.44
CA GLU A 399 -19.20 -11.77 -30.60
C GLU A 399 -17.82 -11.16 -30.28
N VAL A 400 -17.29 -10.38 -31.23
CA VAL A 400 -15.95 -9.77 -31.19
C VAL A 400 -16.10 -8.25 -31.11
N SER A 401 -15.49 -7.65 -30.09
CA SER A 401 -15.47 -6.19 -29.91
C SER A 401 -14.30 -5.52 -30.62
N ALA A 402 -13.18 -6.22 -30.80
CA ALA A 402 -11.98 -5.66 -31.39
C ALA A 402 -11.06 -6.72 -32.03
N VAL A 403 -10.30 -6.31 -33.05
CA VAL A 403 -9.30 -7.14 -33.74
C VAL A 403 -7.95 -6.42 -33.71
N ILE A 404 -6.94 -7.09 -33.16
CA ILE A 404 -5.59 -6.58 -33.01
C ILE A 404 -4.69 -7.27 -34.04
N PRO A 405 -4.00 -6.53 -34.93
CA PRO A 405 -3.00 -7.09 -35.82
C PRO A 405 -1.70 -7.42 -35.07
N THR A 406 -0.97 -8.44 -35.51
CA THR A 406 0.37 -8.76 -34.98
C THR A 406 1.45 -7.90 -35.65
N LEU A 407 1.33 -6.58 -35.46
CA LEU A 407 2.28 -5.56 -35.94
C LEU A 407 3.07 -4.97 -34.77
N GLU A 408 4.20 -4.33 -35.09
CA GLU A 408 5.05 -3.67 -34.09
C GLU A 408 4.29 -2.59 -33.31
N TYR A 409 4.42 -2.61 -31.99
CA TYR A 409 3.75 -1.77 -31.01
C TYR A 409 4.46 -0.41 -30.85
N THR A 410 4.67 0.27 -31.97
CA THR A 410 5.34 1.59 -32.07
C THR A 410 4.47 2.56 -32.89
N GLY A 411 4.74 3.86 -32.81
CA GLY A 411 4.13 4.89 -33.65
C GLY A 411 2.60 4.80 -33.79
N SER A 412 2.12 4.75 -35.03
CA SER A 412 0.69 4.71 -35.36
C SER A 412 0.04 3.34 -35.11
N ASN A 413 0.79 2.25 -35.24
CA ASN A 413 0.34 0.90 -34.89
C ASN A 413 -0.03 0.79 -33.41
N LYS A 414 0.81 1.35 -32.52
CA LYS A 414 0.53 1.46 -31.08
C LYS A 414 -0.76 2.23 -30.79
N SER A 415 -1.04 3.32 -31.51
CA SER A 415 -2.28 4.09 -31.36
C SER A 415 -3.50 3.24 -31.72
N TYR A 416 -3.47 2.55 -32.87
CA TYR A 416 -4.54 1.64 -33.27
C TYR A 416 -4.75 0.52 -32.24
N ILE A 417 -3.69 -0.17 -31.83
CA ILE A 417 -3.77 -1.28 -30.86
C ILE A 417 -4.38 -0.79 -29.54
N ASN A 418 -3.94 0.36 -29.03
CA ASN A 418 -4.53 0.93 -27.81
C ASN A 418 -6.00 1.30 -27.99
N GLN A 419 -6.40 1.87 -29.13
CA GLN A 419 -7.80 2.17 -29.41
C GLN A 419 -8.68 0.91 -29.40
N GLN A 420 -8.20 -0.18 -30.00
CA GLN A 420 -8.88 -1.48 -29.97
C GLN A 420 -8.99 -2.02 -28.54
N LEU A 421 -7.92 -1.89 -27.75
CA LEU A 421 -7.92 -2.30 -26.34
C LEU A 421 -8.91 -1.48 -25.50
N TYR A 422 -8.95 -0.16 -25.65
CA TYR A 422 -9.93 0.67 -24.93
C TYR A 422 -11.36 0.26 -25.23
N ARG A 423 -11.68 -0.04 -26.50
CA ARG A 423 -13.01 -0.51 -26.91
C ARG A 423 -13.37 -1.85 -26.28
N ALA A 424 -12.43 -2.80 -26.25
CA ALA A 424 -12.70 -4.14 -25.76
C ALA A 424 -12.68 -4.26 -24.22
N LEU A 425 -11.83 -3.49 -23.53
CA LEU A 425 -11.55 -3.69 -22.11
C LEU A 425 -12.21 -2.66 -21.20
N ASN A 426 -12.40 -1.41 -21.67
CA ASN A 426 -12.84 -0.27 -20.84
C ASN A 426 -14.06 0.48 -21.44
N ALA A 427 -14.88 -0.19 -22.26
CA ALA A 427 -16.04 0.41 -22.93
C ALA A 427 -15.71 1.70 -23.75
N GLY A 428 -14.46 1.86 -24.20
CA GLY A 428 -13.99 3.02 -24.95
C GLY A 428 -13.47 4.20 -24.11
N LEU A 429 -13.45 4.08 -22.78
CA LEU A 429 -12.87 5.12 -21.91
C LEU A 429 -11.34 5.13 -22.03
N LYS A 430 -10.79 6.27 -22.49
CA LYS A 430 -9.34 6.51 -22.54
C LYS A 430 -8.82 6.77 -21.11
N THR A 431 -8.50 5.71 -20.38
CA THR A 431 -7.77 5.77 -19.11
C THR A 431 -6.29 6.04 -19.41
N GLY A 432 -5.56 6.75 -18.54
CA GLY A 432 -4.16 7.17 -18.78
C GLY A 432 -3.25 6.07 -19.37
N VAL A 433 -2.41 6.46 -20.33
CA VAL A 433 -1.90 5.61 -21.44
C VAL A 433 -0.84 4.50 -21.14
N PRO A 434 -0.27 4.25 -19.93
CA PRO A 434 0.51 3.03 -19.70
C PRO A 434 -0.32 1.81 -19.22
N ALA A 435 -1.48 2.04 -18.60
CA ALA A 435 -2.19 0.98 -17.87
C ALA A 435 -2.75 -0.10 -18.79
N MET A 436 -3.26 0.29 -19.96
CA MET A 436 -3.94 -0.63 -20.88
C MET A 436 -3.01 -1.67 -21.51
N GLY A 437 -1.81 -1.25 -21.91
CA GLY A 437 -0.81 -2.19 -22.45
C GLY A 437 -0.32 -3.20 -21.41
N GLN A 438 -0.17 -2.78 -20.14
CA GLN A 438 0.19 -3.68 -19.03
C GLN A 438 -0.91 -4.70 -18.73
N LEU A 439 -2.16 -4.22 -18.70
CA LEU A 439 -3.34 -5.06 -18.49
C LEU A 439 -3.44 -6.11 -19.60
N PHE A 440 -3.34 -5.70 -20.87
CA PHE A 440 -3.44 -6.63 -22.00
C PHE A 440 -2.27 -7.61 -22.09
N ALA A 441 -1.03 -7.17 -21.84
CA ALA A 441 0.13 -8.05 -21.77
C ALA A 441 -0.07 -9.16 -20.71
N THR A 442 -0.65 -8.80 -19.57
CA THR A 442 -0.97 -9.75 -18.50
C THR A 442 -2.03 -10.77 -18.93
N ILE A 443 -3.06 -10.33 -19.66
CA ILE A 443 -4.10 -11.23 -20.20
C ILE A 443 -3.49 -12.24 -21.20
N LEU A 444 -2.61 -11.77 -22.09
CA LEU A 444 -1.91 -12.63 -23.06
C LEU A 444 -1.05 -13.69 -22.36
N ASP A 445 -0.19 -13.28 -21.42
CA ASP A 445 0.67 -14.21 -20.66
C ASP A 445 -0.16 -15.25 -19.89
N ARG A 446 -1.26 -14.82 -19.24
CA ARG A 446 -2.16 -15.74 -18.54
C ARG A 446 -2.79 -16.75 -19.51
N THR A 447 -3.22 -16.31 -20.68
CA THR A 447 -3.87 -17.15 -21.68
C THR A 447 -2.92 -18.21 -22.21
N LEU A 448 -1.68 -17.83 -22.54
CA LEU A 448 -0.60 -18.72 -22.99
C LEU A 448 -0.25 -19.83 -21.98
N ARG A 449 -0.65 -19.69 -20.70
CA ARG A 449 -0.37 -20.65 -19.63
C ARG A 449 -1.52 -21.48 -19.17
N VAL A 450 -2.74 -20.97 -19.31
CA VAL A 450 -3.93 -21.63 -18.77
C VAL A 450 -4.73 -22.32 -19.88
N LYS A 451 -4.72 -21.77 -21.10
CA LYS A 451 -5.56 -22.29 -22.19
C LYS A 451 -4.80 -23.29 -23.05
N LYS A 452 -5.29 -24.54 -23.10
CA LYS A 452 -4.73 -25.60 -23.96
C LYS A 452 -4.66 -25.18 -25.44
N TRP A 453 -5.70 -24.53 -25.95
CA TRP A 453 -5.71 -24.04 -27.34
C TRP A 453 -4.63 -22.97 -27.62
N ALA A 454 -4.11 -22.30 -26.59
CA ALA A 454 -2.99 -21.35 -26.71
C ALA A 454 -1.62 -22.01 -26.46
N GLY A 455 -1.57 -23.35 -26.38
CA GLY A 455 -0.36 -24.13 -26.16
C GLY A 455 0.03 -24.33 -24.69
N ALA A 456 -0.88 -24.11 -23.73
CA ALA A 456 -0.61 -24.40 -22.32
C ALA A 456 -0.39 -25.90 -22.05
N GLY A 457 0.71 -26.24 -21.38
CA GLY A 457 1.01 -27.61 -20.91
C GLY A 457 1.71 -28.53 -21.92
N PHE A 458 1.97 -28.07 -23.15
CA PHE A 458 2.52 -28.90 -24.24
C PHE A 458 4.04 -29.14 -24.18
N GLU A 459 4.78 -28.40 -23.36
CA GLU A 459 6.23 -28.60 -23.17
C GLU A 459 6.59 -30.01 -22.63
N ASN A 460 5.61 -30.75 -22.10
CA ASN A 460 5.78 -32.07 -21.48
C ASN A 460 5.18 -33.24 -22.29
N GLU A 461 4.49 -33.00 -23.40
CA GLU A 461 3.87 -34.05 -24.22
C GLU A 461 4.74 -34.36 -25.45
N LYS A 462 5.27 -35.58 -25.55
CA LYS A 462 6.06 -36.09 -26.71
C LYS A 462 5.22 -36.27 -28.00
N GLY A 463 4.14 -35.51 -28.16
CA GLY A 463 3.29 -35.51 -29.35
C GLY A 463 3.71 -34.43 -30.34
N SER A 464 3.53 -34.70 -31.63
CA SER A 464 3.55 -33.67 -32.68
C SER A 464 2.51 -32.61 -32.34
N MET A 465 2.94 -31.40 -31.97
CA MET A 465 2.02 -30.29 -31.76
C MET A 465 1.25 -29.99 -33.05
N ASP A 466 -0.04 -29.72 -32.92
CA ASP A 466 -0.86 -29.21 -34.01
C ASP A 466 -0.24 -27.89 -34.52
N ALA A 467 -0.03 -27.81 -35.84
CA ALA A 467 0.57 -26.66 -36.50
C ALA A 467 -0.22 -25.36 -36.24
N GLU A 468 -1.54 -25.45 -36.11
CA GLU A 468 -2.38 -24.28 -35.81
C GLU A 468 -2.15 -23.76 -34.38
N VAL A 469 -2.00 -24.69 -33.42
CA VAL A 469 -1.74 -24.35 -32.01
C VAL A 469 -0.35 -23.72 -31.86
N LEU A 470 0.65 -24.24 -32.57
CA LEU A 470 1.99 -23.65 -32.64
C LEU A 470 1.95 -22.22 -33.19
N GLN A 471 1.36 -22.03 -34.38
CA GLN A 471 1.27 -20.70 -35.00
C GLN A 471 0.56 -19.70 -34.10
N ARG A 472 -0.52 -20.12 -33.43
CA ARG A 472 -1.27 -19.26 -32.50
C ARG A 472 -0.43 -18.88 -31.28
N ARG A 473 0.30 -19.84 -30.70
CA ARG A 473 1.21 -19.59 -29.57
C ARG A 473 2.32 -18.62 -29.96
N ASP A 474 2.93 -18.81 -31.12
CA ASP A 474 4.02 -17.97 -31.63
C ASP A 474 3.55 -16.55 -31.90
N ALA A 475 2.39 -16.38 -32.54
CA ALA A 475 1.78 -15.08 -32.78
C ALA A 475 1.46 -14.32 -31.47
N MET A 476 0.87 -15.00 -30.48
CA MET A 476 0.56 -14.42 -29.17
C MET A 476 1.81 -14.08 -28.36
N THR A 477 2.83 -14.94 -28.39
CA THR A 477 4.10 -14.73 -27.70
C THR A 477 4.88 -13.58 -28.33
N TRP A 478 4.90 -13.50 -29.67
CA TRP A 478 5.51 -12.40 -30.40
C TRP A 478 4.86 -11.07 -30.03
N LEU A 479 3.52 -11.00 -30.06
CA LEU A 479 2.81 -9.77 -29.72
C LEU A 479 3.03 -9.38 -28.24
N LEU A 480 3.01 -10.34 -27.33
CA LEU A 480 3.29 -10.11 -25.91
C LEU A 480 4.67 -9.48 -25.71
N ASN A 481 5.71 -10.10 -26.27
CA ASN A 481 7.08 -9.59 -26.16
C ASN A 481 7.21 -8.20 -26.79
N ASN A 482 6.60 -8.00 -27.94
CA ASN A 482 6.63 -6.73 -28.65
C ASN A 482 5.95 -5.60 -27.83
N ILE A 483 4.77 -5.86 -27.25
CA ILE A 483 4.10 -4.91 -26.36
C ILE A 483 4.98 -4.58 -25.17
N ILE A 484 5.52 -5.59 -24.48
CA ILE A 484 6.34 -5.38 -23.27
C ILE A 484 7.60 -4.57 -23.58
N LEU A 485 8.25 -4.80 -24.73
CA LEU A 485 9.46 -4.09 -25.14
C LEU A 485 9.20 -2.60 -25.45
N HIS A 486 8.09 -2.28 -26.12
CA HIS A 486 7.78 -0.92 -26.59
C HIS A 486 6.75 -0.17 -25.72
N LEU A 487 6.31 -0.78 -24.62
CA LEU A 487 5.43 -0.14 -23.66
C LEU A 487 6.16 1.06 -23.02
N ARG A 488 5.49 2.22 -23.03
CA ARG A 488 5.99 3.41 -22.36
C ARG A 488 5.30 3.57 -21.02
N VAL A 489 6.09 3.74 -19.97
CA VAL A 489 5.63 3.87 -18.58
C VAL A 489 6.42 4.97 -17.88
N ARG A 490 5.96 5.38 -16.70
CA ARG A 490 6.74 6.25 -15.82
C ARG A 490 7.91 5.45 -15.26
N GLU A 491 9.11 6.01 -15.27
CA GLU A 491 10.34 5.37 -14.77
C GLU A 491 10.18 4.84 -13.35
N THR A 492 9.54 5.62 -12.48
CA THR A 492 9.28 5.27 -11.08
C THR A 492 7.93 4.62 -10.84
N PHE A 493 7.19 4.28 -11.92
CA PHE A 493 5.79 3.84 -11.90
C PHE A 493 4.80 4.80 -11.19
N ASN A 494 5.26 6.00 -10.80
CA ASN A 494 4.48 7.05 -10.17
C ASN A 494 4.29 8.23 -11.14
N GLU A 495 3.28 9.08 -10.89
CA GLU A 495 2.93 10.20 -11.77
C GLU A 495 4.07 11.20 -12.02
N LEU A 496 4.97 11.33 -11.05
CA LEU A 496 6.12 12.25 -11.08
C LEU A 496 7.31 11.74 -11.91
N GLY A 497 7.35 10.46 -12.29
CA GLY A 497 8.46 9.88 -13.05
C GLY A 497 8.53 10.37 -14.50
N GLN A 498 9.72 10.32 -15.11
CA GLN A 498 9.86 10.60 -16.54
C GLN A 498 9.29 9.44 -17.38
N TRP A 499 8.85 9.73 -18.60
CA TRP A 499 8.35 8.70 -19.51
C TRP A 499 9.49 7.91 -20.14
N THR A 500 9.58 6.63 -19.81
CA THR A 500 10.62 5.71 -20.31
C THR A 500 9.99 4.42 -20.86
N THR A 501 10.82 3.47 -21.31
CA THR A 501 10.37 2.14 -21.73
C THR A 501 10.22 1.21 -20.52
N TYR A 502 9.34 0.21 -20.62
CA TYR A 502 9.08 -0.71 -19.53
C TYR A 502 10.33 -1.47 -19.03
N PRO A 503 11.28 -1.95 -19.88
CA PRO A 503 12.52 -2.56 -19.40
C PRO A 503 13.37 -1.61 -18.53
N VAL A 504 13.42 -0.32 -18.87
CA VAL A 504 14.16 0.70 -18.10
C VAL A 504 13.48 0.94 -16.75
N ALA A 505 12.15 1.03 -16.73
CA ALA A 505 11.40 1.14 -15.48
C ALA A 505 11.55 -0.09 -14.58
N LEU A 506 11.62 -1.30 -15.17
CA LEU A 506 11.93 -2.52 -14.40
C LEU A 506 13.33 -2.46 -13.79
N THR A 507 14.32 -1.93 -14.52
CA THR A 507 15.67 -1.70 -13.99
C THR A 507 15.64 -0.79 -12.77
N TRP A 508 14.87 0.30 -12.84
CA TRP A 508 14.63 1.16 -11.68
C TRP A 508 13.97 0.40 -10.52
N ALA A 509 12.96 -0.43 -10.78
CA ALA A 509 12.30 -1.21 -9.72
C ALA A 509 13.26 -2.18 -9.02
N ALA A 510 14.21 -2.78 -9.74
CA ALA A 510 15.28 -3.59 -9.16
C ALA A 510 16.25 -2.76 -8.30
N GLN A 511 16.62 -1.56 -8.76
CA GLN A 511 17.46 -0.65 -7.99
C GLN A 511 16.76 -0.14 -6.72
N ASP A 512 15.49 0.24 -6.83
CA ASP A 512 14.66 0.66 -5.70
C ASP A 512 14.52 -0.47 -4.67
N PHE A 513 14.31 -1.71 -5.13
CA PHE A 513 14.33 -2.88 -4.25
C PHE A 513 15.66 -3.07 -3.52
N ARG A 514 16.80 -2.96 -4.23
CA ARG A 514 18.13 -3.06 -3.59
C ARG A 514 18.36 -1.97 -2.55
N ASN A 515 17.84 -0.76 -2.78
CA ASN A 515 18.04 0.39 -1.89
C ASN A 515 17.07 0.40 -0.71
N GLN A 516 15.81 0.00 -0.92
CA GLN A 516 14.73 0.15 0.07
C GLN A 516 14.26 -1.17 0.70
N GLY A 517 14.54 -2.32 0.06
CA GLY A 517 14.10 -3.64 0.51
C GLY A 517 12.58 -3.72 0.70
N LEU A 518 12.13 -3.99 1.92
CA LEU A 518 10.70 -4.10 2.28
C LEU A 518 9.85 -2.86 1.99
N THR A 519 10.44 -1.67 1.92
CA THR A 519 9.69 -0.43 1.65
C THR A 519 9.69 -0.05 0.18
N SER A 520 10.31 -0.85 -0.69
CA SER A 520 10.36 -0.58 -2.12
C SER A 520 8.97 -0.58 -2.76
N TRP A 521 8.86 0.06 -3.92
CA TRP A 521 7.61 0.14 -4.66
C TRP A 521 7.07 -1.25 -5.04
N CYS A 522 7.93 -2.13 -5.58
CA CYS A 522 7.50 -3.45 -6.07
C CYS A 522 6.95 -4.33 -4.93
N ILE A 523 7.49 -4.22 -3.71
CA ILE A 523 7.04 -4.99 -2.55
C ILE A 523 5.67 -4.51 -2.05
N ASN A 524 5.33 -3.24 -2.24
CA ASN A 524 4.00 -2.70 -1.92
C ASN A 524 2.94 -3.03 -2.99
N TYR A 525 3.34 -3.43 -4.20
CA TYR A 525 2.43 -3.78 -5.29
C TYR A 525 1.60 -5.05 -4.99
N PRO A 526 0.31 -5.16 -5.36
CA PRO A 526 -0.50 -6.35 -5.08
C PRO A 526 0.13 -7.66 -5.58
N VAL A 527 -0.02 -8.75 -4.81
CA VAL A 527 0.65 -10.05 -5.08
C VAL A 527 0.44 -10.54 -6.52
N ALA A 528 -0.79 -10.48 -7.02
CA ALA A 528 -1.12 -10.95 -8.37
C ALA A 528 -0.27 -10.25 -9.45
N GLY A 529 -0.15 -8.93 -9.38
CA GLY A 529 0.64 -8.15 -10.32
C GLY A 529 2.13 -8.11 -10.00
N PHE A 530 2.54 -8.27 -8.73
CA PHE A 530 3.93 -8.47 -8.36
C PHE A 530 4.52 -9.73 -9.00
N MET A 531 3.79 -10.86 -8.96
CA MET A 531 4.21 -12.08 -9.64
C MET A 531 4.32 -11.90 -11.16
N GLN A 532 3.43 -11.07 -11.74
CA GLN A 532 3.49 -10.72 -13.16
C GLN A 532 4.72 -9.88 -13.49
N LEU A 533 5.04 -8.91 -12.62
CA LEU A 533 6.22 -8.06 -12.74
C LEU A 533 7.52 -8.88 -12.69
N LEU A 534 7.66 -9.81 -11.73
CA LEU A 534 8.82 -10.70 -11.64
C LEU A 534 9.01 -11.51 -12.91
N ARG A 535 7.92 -12.04 -13.44
CA ARG A 535 7.94 -12.81 -14.67
C ARG A 535 8.37 -11.97 -15.87
N PHE A 536 7.78 -10.80 -16.08
CA PHE A 536 8.17 -9.96 -17.20
C PHE A 536 9.63 -9.50 -17.08
N GLY A 537 10.10 -9.23 -15.86
CA GLY A 537 11.52 -8.97 -15.62
C GLY A 537 12.42 -10.16 -15.94
N LYS A 538 11.98 -11.40 -15.70
CA LYS A 538 12.70 -12.61 -16.12
C LYS A 538 12.69 -12.80 -17.64
N THR A 539 11.54 -12.61 -18.29
CA THR A 539 11.39 -12.75 -19.75
C THR A 539 12.24 -11.73 -20.52
N LEU A 540 12.38 -10.52 -19.97
CA LEU A 540 13.20 -9.46 -20.55
C LEU A 540 14.69 -9.51 -20.13
N ASP A 541 15.11 -10.51 -19.35
CA ASP A 541 16.46 -10.63 -18.80
C ASP A 541 16.91 -9.40 -17.97
N VAL A 542 15.95 -8.71 -17.35
CA VAL A 542 16.21 -7.55 -16.47
C VAL A 542 16.44 -8.00 -15.02
N PHE A 543 15.75 -9.07 -14.59
CA PHE A 543 15.90 -9.63 -13.25
C PHE A 543 16.65 -10.96 -13.31
N SER A 544 17.73 -11.06 -12.55
CA SER A 544 18.41 -12.34 -12.31
C SER A 544 17.60 -13.24 -11.38
N ASP A 545 17.82 -14.55 -11.46
CA ASP A 545 17.15 -15.53 -10.57
C ASP A 545 17.40 -15.25 -9.08
N GLU A 546 18.58 -14.71 -8.74
CA GLU A 546 18.89 -14.26 -7.37
C GLU A 546 17.97 -13.12 -6.91
N ILE A 547 17.83 -12.06 -7.73
CA ILE A 547 16.97 -10.91 -7.41
C ILE A 547 15.51 -11.33 -7.30
N ILE A 548 15.04 -12.22 -8.19
CA ILE A 548 13.67 -12.73 -8.16
C ILE A 548 13.42 -13.46 -6.83
N THR A 549 14.34 -14.32 -6.41
CA THR A 549 14.26 -15.06 -5.14
C THR A 549 14.23 -14.10 -3.95
N ASP A 550 15.12 -13.11 -3.92
CA ASP A 550 15.16 -12.08 -2.87
C ASP A 550 13.86 -11.26 -2.83
N MET A 551 13.35 -10.82 -3.97
CA MET A 551 12.08 -10.09 -4.05
C MET A 551 10.91 -10.93 -3.57
N MET A 552 10.83 -12.22 -3.97
CA MET A 552 9.77 -13.14 -3.55
C MET A 552 9.77 -13.34 -2.04
N ASN A 553 10.94 -13.63 -1.46
CA ASN A 553 11.10 -13.82 -0.03
C ASN A 553 10.72 -12.54 0.75
N THR A 554 11.07 -11.36 0.23
CA THR A 554 10.76 -10.08 0.87
C THR A 554 9.26 -9.81 0.82
N LYS A 555 8.66 -10.07 -0.35
CA LYS A 555 7.23 -9.91 -0.57
C LYS A 555 6.43 -10.85 0.32
N PHE A 556 6.92 -12.06 0.57
CA PHE A 556 6.29 -13.01 1.47
C PHE A 556 6.20 -12.46 2.90
N LEU A 557 7.30 -11.96 3.46
CA LEU A 557 7.32 -11.32 4.78
C LEU A 557 6.39 -10.10 4.84
N HIS A 558 6.43 -9.25 3.82
CA HIS A 558 5.53 -8.10 3.71
C HIS A 558 4.05 -8.52 3.67
N SER A 559 3.73 -9.55 2.89
CA SER A 559 2.36 -10.03 2.71
C SER A 559 1.81 -10.68 3.98
N PHE A 560 2.67 -11.38 4.74
CA PHE A 560 2.31 -11.91 6.06
C PHE A 560 1.89 -10.80 7.02
N VAL A 561 2.71 -9.77 7.17
CA VAL A 561 2.40 -8.59 8.01
C VAL A 561 1.14 -7.87 7.52
N SER A 562 1.02 -7.65 6.21
CA SER A 562 -0.15 -6.98 5.62
C SER A 562 -1.44 -7.76 5.85
N THR A 563 -1.39 -9.09 5.74
CA THR A 563 -2.53 -9.98 6.02
C THR A 563 -2.96 -9.89 7.47
N PHE A 564 -2.00 -9.88 8.41
CA PHE A 564 -2.29 -9.66 9.82
C PHE A 564 -2.96 -8.31 10.07
N LEU A 565 -2.39 -7.22 9.55
CA LEU A 565 -2.91 -5.86 9.77
C LEU A 565 -4.30 -5.66 9.18
N ALA A 566 -4.60 -6.29 8.03
CA ALA A 566 -5.94 -6.29 7.44
C ALA A 566 -6.95 -7.07 8.30
N ARG A 567 -6.56 -8.23 8.84
CA ARG A 567 -7.40 -9.00 9.78
C ARG A 567 -7.59 -8.26 11.11
N LEU A 568 -6.57 -7.56 11.60
CA LEU A 568 -6.66 -6.71 12.79
C LEU A 568 -7.67 -5.59 12.58
N TYR A 569 -7.64 -4.91 11.42
CA TYR A 569 -8.63 -3.90 11.07
C TYR A 569 -10.05 -4.48 11.02
N LYS A 570 -10.25 -5.62 10.35
CA LYS A 570 -11.56 -6.29 10.26
C LYS A 570 -12.13 -6.74 11.62
N ASN A 571 -11.26 -7.02 12.59
CA ASN A 571 -11.63 -7.49 13.92
C ASN A 571 -11.41 -6.44 15.02
N MET A 572 -11.32 -5.15 14.67
CA MET A 572 -11.26 -4.09 15.68
C MET A 572 -12.46 -4.16 16.62
N GLY A 573 -12.20 -4.07 17.93
CA GLY A 573 -13.22 -4.13 18.97
C GLY A 573 -13.78 -5.53 19.27
N LYS A 574 -13.29 -6.59 18.59
CA LYS A 574 -13.66 -7.99 18.87
C LYS A 574 -12.59 -8.70 19.72
N PRO A 575 -12.95 -9.80 20.41
CA PRO A 575 -11.97 -10.69 21.05
C PRO A 575 -10.90 -11.16 20.05
N ARG A 576 -9.67 -11.36 20.53
CA ARG A 576 -8.51 -11.72 19.70
C ARG A 576 -8.42 -13.21 19.37
N ASP A 577 -9.49 -13.98 19.51
CA ASP A 577 -9.51 -15.43 19.26
C ASP A 577 -9.03 -15.79 17.84
N TRP A 578 -9.19 -14.87 16.87
CA TRP A 578 -8.69 -15.01 15.51
C TRP A 578 -7.15 -15.07 15.39
N THR A 579 -6.39 -14.69 16.43
CA THR A 579 -4.93 -14.82 16.45
C THR A 579 -4.45 -16.22 16.87
N LYS A 580 -5.35 -17.12 17.26
CA LYS A 580 -5.01 -18.49 17.66
C LYS A 580 -4.12 -19.25 16.65
N PRO A 581 -4.41 -19.25 15.33
CA PRO A 581 -3.53 -19.91 14.36
C PRO A 581 -2.10 -19.35 14.35
N LEU A 582 -1.93 -18.07 14.70
CA LEU A 582 -0.62 -17.44 14.80
C LEU A 582 0.11 -17.80 16.09
N LEU A 583 -0.60 -18.18 17.14
CA LEU A 583 0.03 -18.76 18.32
C LEU A 583 0.40 -20.23 18.06
N GLU A 584 -0.43 -20.97 17.32
CA GLU A 584 -0.19 -22.38 16.97
C GLU A 584 1.04 -22.56 16.06
N ILE A 585 1.47 -21.53 15.31
CA ILE A 585 2.76 -21.56 14.60
C ILE A 585 3.97 -21.27 15.50
N LEU A 586 3.73 -20.78 16.73
CA LEU A 586 4.78 -20.46 17.71
C LEU A 586 4.95 -21.57 18.73
N TYR A 587 3.84 -22.13 19.23
CA TYR A 587 3.83 -23.02 20.39
C TYR A 587 3.10 -24.33 20.12
N VAL A 588 3.53 -25.39 20.83
CA VAL A 588 3.04 -26.76 20.62
C VAL A 588 1.72 -27.04 21.35
N GLU A 589 1.62 -26.63 22.62
CA GLU A 589 0.48 -26.93 23.49
C GLU A 589 -0.09 -25.66 24.14
N PHE A 590 -1.36 -25.73 24.57
CA PHE A 590 -2.12 -24.60 25.08
C PHE A 590 -2.95 -24.98 26.33
N ASN A 591 -2.86 -24.15 27.37
CA ASN A 591 -3.74 -24.23 28.54
C ASN A 591 -5.11 -23.59 28.25
N ASP A 592 -5.18 -22.60 27.37
CA ASP A 592 -6.43 -22.04 26.85
C ASP A 592 -6.22 -21.46 25.44
N ASP A 593 -7.29 -21.04 24.75
CA ASP A 593 -7.26 -20.65 23.33
C ASP A 593 -6.19 -19.62 22.96
N LEU A 594 -5.74 -18.79 23.91
CA LEU A 594 -4.70 -17.78 23.74
C LEU A 594 -3.54 -17.89 24.76
N ILE A 595 -3.48 -18.98 25.53
CA ILE A 595 -2.49 -19.18 26.59
C ILE A 595 -1.67 -20.44 26.28
N PRO A 596 -0.47 -20.30 25.70
CA PRO A 596 0.43 -21.43 25.48
C PRO A 596 0.84 -22.11 26.78
N LYS A 597 1.29 -23.36 26.68
CA LYS A 597 1.77 -24.17 27.80
C LYS A 597 3.30 -24.27 27.76
N ASP A 598 3.92 -24.05 28.91
CA ASP A 598 5.37 -24.17 29.10
C ASP A 598 5.74 -25.63 29.35
N MET A 599 6.23 -26.29 28.31
CA MET A 599 6.70 -27.66 28.32
C MET A 599 8.18 -27.80 28.74
N GLY A 600 8.83 -26.70 29.15
CA GLY A 600 10.22 -26.67 29.57
C GLY A 600 11.16 -26.22 28.46
N GLY A 601 11.28 -24.89 28.30
CA GLY A 601 12.20 -24.28 27.34
C GLY A 601 11.83 -24.61 25.90
N ASP A 602 12.78 -25.10 25.11
CA ASP A 602 12.64 -25.37 23.68
C ASP A 602 11.48 -26.31 23.31
N ALA A 603 11.07 -27.20 24.21
CA ALA A 603 9.94 -28.10 23.99
C ALA A 603 8.60 -27.36 23.82
N SER A 604 8.52 -26.12 24.29
CA SER A 604 7.34 -25.26 24.16
C SER A 604 7.18 -24.67 22.76
N ILE A 605 8.27 -24.60 21.96
CA ILE A 605 8.29 -23.95 20.65
C ILE A 605 7.96 -24.97 19.54
N LEU A 606 7.11 -24.58 18.58
CA LEU A 606 6.87 -25.40 17.40
C LEU A 606 8.11 -25.41 16.48
N ARG A 607 8.76 -26.57 16.37
CA ARG A 607 9.91 -26.79 15.44
C ARG A 607 9.56 -27.62 14.19
N SER A 608 8.37 -28.22 14.14
CA SER A 608 7.95 -29.04 12.99
C SER A 608 7.65 -28.16 11.78
N VAL A 609 8.54 -28.20 10.78
CA VAL A 609 8.43 -27.41 9.53
C VAL A 609 7.12 -27.73 8.80
N SER A 610 6.76 -29.01 8.64
CA SER A 610 5.53 -29.42 7.96
C SER A 610 4.25 -28.91 8.65
N THR A 611 4.21 -29.01 9.99
CA THR A 611 3.08 -28.54 10.80
C THR A 611 2.97 -27.01 10.71
N PHE A 612 4.09 -26.31 10.84
CA PHE A 612 4.16 -24.85 10.72
C PHE A 612 3.57 -24.36 9.40
N TRP A 613 4.02 -24.91 8.27
CA TRP A 613 3.54 -24.48 6.95
C TRP A 613 2.07 -24.85 6.74
N SER A 614 1.62 -26.01 7.21
CA SER A 614 0.20 -26.38 7.13
C SER A 614 -0.72 -25.38 7.84
N ILE A 615 -0.32 -24.89 9.02
CA ILE A 615 -1.08 -23.90 9.78
C ILE A 615 -0.98 -22.53 9.12
N LEU A 616 0.23 -22.10 8.73
CA LEU A 616 0.44 -20.80 8.09
C LEU A 616 -0.35 -20.67 6.79
N MET A 617 -0.44 -21.73 5.99
CA MET A 617 -1.18 -21.73 4.72
C MET A 617 -2.69 -21.58 4.90
N LYS A 618 -3.24 -22.05 6.03
CA LYS A 618 -4.64 -21.76 6.40
C LYS A 618 -4.83 -20.28 6.78
N PHE A 619 -3.79 -19.65 7.33
CA PHE A 619 -3.82 -18.23 7.69
C PHE A 619 -3.58 -17.31 6.48
N MET A 620 -2.63 -17.65 5.62
CA MET A 620 -2.25 -16.88 4.43
C MET A 620 -2.04 -17.86 3.25
N PRO A 621 -3.07 -18.08 2.42
CA PRO A 621 -2.92 -18.88 1.21
C PRO A 621 -1.88 -18.23 0.28
N ALA A 622 -0.73 -18.88 0.11
CA ALA A 622 0.43 -18.30 -0.56
C ALA A 622 1.27 -19.36 -1.31
N GLU A 623 0.59 -20.31 -1.96
CA GLU A 623 1.24 -21.45 -2.65
C GLU A 623 2.23 -20.99 -3.72
N ASP A 624 1.91 -19.89 -4.40
CA ASP A 624 2.74 -19.25 -5.42
C ASP A 624 4.13 -18.82 -4.91
N PHE A 625 4.31 -18.57 -3.61
CA PHE A 625 5.59 -18.15 -3.03
C PHE A 625 6.49 -19.32 -2.61
N LEU A 626 5.90 -20.48 -2.30
CA LEU A 626 6.62 -21.63 -1.76
C LEU A 626 7.22 -22.53 -2.86
N ASN A 627 6.82 -22.31 -4.11
CA ASN A 627 7.33 -23.06 -5.26
C ASN A 627 8.83 -22.80 -5.46
N GLY A 628 9.65 -23.84 -5.27
CA GLY A 628 11.09 -23.80 -5.51
C GLY A 628 11.95 -23.64 -4.25
N TRP A 629 11.35 -23.54 -3.06
CA TRP A 629 12.12 -23.50 -1.81
C TRP A 629 12.70 -24.86 -1.44
N THR A 630 13.95 -24.83 -1.01
CA THR A 630 14.61 -25.94 -0.33
C THR A 630 14.09 -26.11 1.10
N GLU A 631 14.34 -27.26 1.72
CA GLU A 631 14.00 -27.50 3.13
C GLU A 631 14.74 -26.52 4.06
N GLU A 632 15.96 -26.13 3.68
CA GLU A 632 16.79 -25.18 4.42
C GLU A 632 16.24 -23.75 4.37
N GLU A 633 15.83 -23.28 3.18
CA GLU A 633 15.17 -21.98 3.03
C GLU A 633 13.84 -21.92 3.77
N SER A 634 13.07 -23.01 3.71
CA SER A 634 11.83 -23.15 4.47
C SER A 634 12.08 -23.04 5.99
N ARG A 635 13.15 -23.67 6.50
CA ARG A 635 13.52 -23.56 7.91
C ARG A 635 13.99 -22.15 8.28
N ARG A 636 14.80 -21.51 7.43
CA ARG A 636 15.27 -20.13 7.63
C ARG A 636 14.10 -19.15 7.69
N MET A 637 13.12 -19.32 6.80
CA MET A 637 11.95 -18.44 6.75
C MET A 637 11.00 -18.67 7.92
N MET A 638 10.84 -19.92 8.38
CA MET A 638 10.04 -20.27 9.56
C MET A 638 10.43 -19.42 10.76
N SER A 639 11.71 -19.38 11.13
CA SER A 639 12.19 -18.63 12.31
C SER A 639 11.90 -17.12 12.22
N ARG A 640 12.01 -16.53 11.03
CA ARG A 640 11.69 -15.10 10.80
C ARG A 640 10.20 -14.82 11.01
N ILE A 641 9.35 -15.69 10.47
CA ILE A 641 7.89 -15.56 10.57
C ILE A 641 7.43 -15.79 12.00
N GLN A 642 8.03 -16.72 12.73
CA GLN A 642 7.72 -16.95 14.13
C GLN A 642 7.98 -15.68 14.97
N ILE A 643 9.14 -15.05 14.82
CA ILE A 643 9.42 -13.79 15.54
C ILE A 643 8.46 -12.68 15.09
N LEU A 644 8.19 -12.53 13.78
CA LEU A 644 7.22 -11.53 13.32
C LEU A 644 5.82 -11.78 13.86
N ALA A 645 5.36 -13.02 13.85
CA ALA A 645 4.07 -13.42 14.40
C ALA A 645 4.01 -13.12 15.90
N PHE A 646 5.08 -13.42 16.64
CA PHE A 646 5.20 -13.07 18.05
C PHE A 646 5.02 -11.55 18.25
N TRP A 647 5.78 -10.73 17.53
CA TRP A 647 5.67 -9.26 17.65
C TRP A 647 4.30 -8.72 17.23
N LEU A 648 3.70 -9.25 16.17
CA LEU A 648 2.36 -8.85 15.73
C LEU A 648 1.28 -9.22 16.75
N VAL A 649 1.31 -10.45 17.26
CA VAL A 649 0.30 -10.91 18.22
C VAL A 649 0.43 -10.13 19.52
N PHE A 650 1.65 -9.91 20.01
CA PHE A 650 1.84 -9.42 21.36
C PHE A 650 2.12 -7.91 21.49
N TYR A 651 2.61 -7.23 20.45
CA TYR A 651 2.91 -5.79 20.50
C TYR A 651 2.02 -4.93 19.58
N GLN A 652 1.40 -5.52 18.55
CA GLN A 652 0.57 -4.77 17.60
C GLN A 652 -0.93 -4.86 17.93
N PHE A 653 -1.46 -3.79 18.53
CA PHE A 653 -2.88 -3.69 18.92
C PHE A 653 -3.70 -2.72 18.08
N ALA A 654 -3.07 -1.69 17.51
CA ALA A 654 -3.72 -0.71 16.65
C ALA A 654 -3.46 -1.05 15.18
N HIS A 655 -4.37 -0.69 14.28
CA HIS A 655 -4.07 -0.79 12.85
C HIS A 655 -3.12 0.34 12.44
N ASN A 656 -2.14 -0.02 11.62
CA ASN A 656 -1.25 0.90 10.93
C ASN A 656 -0.96 0.34 9.53
N SER A 657 -0.36 1.16 8.66
CA SER A 657 0.14 0.66 7.37
C SER A 657 1.34 -0.27 7.60
N ALA A 658 1.56 -1.25 6.70
CA ALA A 658 2.72 -2.13 6.76
C ALA A 658 4.04 -1.34 6.76
N LYS A 659 4.12 -0.26 5.97
CA LYS A 659 5.27 0.66 5.96
C LYS A 659 5.52 1.28 7.34
N THR A 660 4.48 1.78 7.99
CA THR A 660 4.57 2.33 9.35
C THR A 660 4.99 1.27 10.36
N TYR A 661 4.44 0.06 10.25
CA TYR A 661 4.80 -1.06 11.12
C TYR A 661 6.29 -1.40 11.01
N PHE A 662 6.81 -1.60 9.80
CA PHE A 662 8.23 -1.94 9.62
C PHE A 662 9.17 -0.82 10.08
N ALA A 663 8.81 0.45 9.86
CA ALA A 663 9.58 1.59 10.36
C ALA A 663 9.62 1.61 11.91
N GLN A 664 8.47 1.41 12.55
CA GLN A 664 8.38 1.31 14.00
C GLN A 664 9.17 0.11 14.54
N LEU A 665 9.09 -1.03 13.85
CA LEU A 665 9.78 -2.25 14.25
C LEU A 665 11.31 -2.07 14.21
N ARG A 666 11.85 -1.48 13.14
CA ARG A 666 13.28 -1.15 13.02
C ARG A 666 13.77 -0.18 14.10
N SER A 667 12.92 0.73 14.56
CA SER A 667 13.26 1.70 15.61
C SER A 667 13.21 1.12 17.02
N LYS A 668 12.37 0.10 17.26
CA LYS A 668 12.09 -0.44 18.60
C LYS A 668 12.87 -1.72 18.89
N GLU A 669 13.06 -2.57 17.88
CA GLU A 669 13.62 -3.90 18.04
C GLU A 669 14.98 -4.01 17.34
N PRO A 670 16.10 -4.14 18.06
CA PRO A 670 17.43 -4.24 17.46
C PRO A 670 17.58 -5.41 16.47
N LEU A 671 16.91 -6.54 16.74
CA LEU A 671 16.93 -7.72 15.87
C LEU A 671 16.17 -7.50 14.55
N ALA A 672 15.30 -6.49 14.46
CA ALA A 672 14.47 -6.25 13.29
C ALA A 672 15.30 -6.01 12.02
N VAL A 673 16.48 -5.40 12.11
CA VAL A 673 17.33 -5.16 10.94
C VAL A 673 17.78 -6.49 10.32
N ALA A 674 18.32 -7.42 11.13
CA ALA A 674 18.76 -8.73 10.67
C ALA A 674 17.58 -9.64 10.27
N LEU A 675 16.44 -9.52 10.96
CA LEU A 675 15.24 -10.31 10.68
C LEU A 675 14.52 -9.91 9.38
N LEU A 676 14.53 -8.62 9.06
CA LEU A 676 13.86 -8.08 7.88
C LEU A 676 14.74 -8.14 6.63
N ASP A 677 16.06 -8.27 6.79
CA ASP A 677 17.00 -8.56 5.71
C ASP A 677 17.07 -10.08 5.49
N ILE A 678 16.69 -10.53 4.28
CA ILE A 678 16.71 -11.96 3.93
C ILE A 678 18.11 -12.54 3.96
N LYS A 679 19.14 -11.73 3.66
CA LYS A 679 20.53 -12.16 3.62
C LYS A 679 21.16 -12.21 5.02
N GLY A 680 20.68 -11.42 5.97
CA GLY A 680 21.13 -11.43 7.35
C GLY A 680 20.89 -12.80 8.03
N GLU A 681 21.81 -13.24 8.88
CA GLU A 681 21.58 -14.42 9.72
C GLU A 681 20.79 -14.01 10.97
N VAL A 682 19.78 -14.81 11.32
CA VAL A 682 19.03 -14.64 12.57
C VAL A 682 19.55 -15.67 13.57
N PRO A 683 20.21 -15.25 14.66
CA PRO A 683 20.76 -16.18 15.65
C PRO A 683 19.66 -17.04 16.27
N GLU A 684 19.82 -18.37 16.23
CA GLU A 684 18.82 -19.30 16.77
C GLU A 684 18.55 -19.05 18.26
N ASN A 685 19.60 -18.74 19.04
CA ASN A 685 19.47 -18.40 20.46
C ASN A 685 18.57 -17.18 20.70
N ALA A 686 18.66 -16.15 19.83
CA ALA A 686 17.81 -14.96 19.94
C ALA A 686 16.35 -15.28 19.60
N VAL A 687 16.11 -16.18 18.64
CA VAL A 687 14.77 -16.67 18.31
C VAL A 687 14.14 -17.38 19.51
N ILE A 688 14.87 -18.32 20.10
CA ILE A 688 14.43 -19.07 21.27
C ILE A 688 14.13 -18.11 22.43
N GLU A 689 15.04 -17.17 22.73
CA GLU A 689 14.86 -16.22 23.82
C GLU A 689 13.61 -15.34 23.65
N ILE A 690 13.35 -14.85 22.43
CA ILE A 690 12.15 -14.04 22.15
C ILE A 690 10.89 -14.89 22.28
N LEU A 691 10.84 -16.07 21.68
CA LEU A 691 9.65 -16.92 21.73
C LEU A 691 9.36 -17.43 23.14
N LEU A 692 10.38 -17.65 23.97
CA LEU A 692 10.22 -18.02 25.38
C LEU A 692 9.99 -16.82 26.31
N SER A 693 10.03 -15.58 25.81
CA SER A 693 9.91 -14.37 26.66
C SER A 693 8.54 -14.20 27.33
N ILE A 694 7.53 -14.96 26.92
CA ILE A 694 6.23 -15.02 27.60
C ILE A 694 6.19 -16.06 28.73
N PHE A 695 7.18 -16.95 28.79
CA PHE A 695 7.34 -17.92 29.87
C PHE A 695 8.25 -17.35 30.95
N ILE A 696 8.32 -18.06 32.06
CA ILE A 696 9.02 -17.61 33.26
C ILE A 696 10.53 -17.65 33.03
N GLU A 697 11.22 -16.59 33.48
CA GLU A 697 12.68 -16.58 33.53
C GLU A 697 13.17 -17.60 34.56
N SER A 698 14.19 -18.38 34.22
CA SER A 698 14.63 -19.50 35.05
C SER A 698 15.16 -19.12 36.44
N LYS A 699 15.34 -17.83 36.78
CA LYS A 699 15.85 -17.33 38.08
C LYS A 699 15.42 -15.88 38.41
N PRO A 700 14.15 -15.59 38.76
CA PRO A 700 13.82 -14.29 39.36
C PRO A 700 14.57 -14.08 40.69
N ASP A 701 15.02 -12.85 40.95
CA ASP A 701 15.64 -12.48 42.22
C ASP A 701 14.56 -12.21 43.27
N PHE A 702 14.15 -13.26 43.97
CA PHE A 702 13.25 -13.16 45.11
C PHE A 702 13.90 -12.40 46.26
N LYS A 703 13.08 -11.60 46.96
CA LYS A 703 13.46 -10.89 48.19
C LYS A 703 14.03 -11.83 49.25
N ASN A 704 13.45 -13.02 49.40
CA ASN A 704 13.93 -14.06 50.31
C ASN A 704 13.99 -15.43 49.60
N LYS A 705 15.17 -15.79 49.09
CA LYS A 705 15.38 -17.03 48.32
C LYS A 705 15.13 -18.30 49.13
N ASP A 706 15.50 -18.31 50.42
CA ASP A 706 15.33 -19.46 51.30
C ASP A 706 13.85 -19.66 51.67
N ALA A 707 13.14 -18.57 51.97
CA ALA A 707 11.70 -18.63 52.19
C ALA A 707 10.97 -19.08 50.92
N TYR A 708 11.34 -18.58 49.74
CA TYR A 708 10.78 -19.05 48.48
C TYR A 708 11.00 -20.55 48.25
N ALA A 709 12.21 -21.06 48.48
CA ALA A 709 12.54 -22.47 48.29
C ALA A 709 11.65 -23.41 49.14
N SER A 710 11.28 -22.98 50.35
CA SER A 710 10.35 -23.73 51.22
C SER A 710 8.89 -23.71 50.77
N HIS A 711 8.52 -22.81 49.85
CA HIS A 711 7.17 -22.65 49.30
C HIS A 711 7.04 -23.09 47.83
N LYS A 712 8.17 -23.27 47.13
CA LYS A 712 8.18 -23.68 45.73
C LYS A 712 7.57 -25.07 45.56
N GLY A 713 6.58 -25.19 44.68
CA GLY A 713 5.89 -26.46 44.40
C GLY A 713 4.95 -26.95 45.51
N ALA A 714 4.73 -26.14 46.56
CA ALA A 714 3.76 -26.47 47.60
C ALA A 714 2.34 -26.36 47.05
N VAL A 715 1.60 -27.47 47.11
CA VAL A 715 0.16 -27.50 46.83
C VAL A 715 -0.58 -27.13 48.10
N VAL A 716 -1.05 -25.88 48.19
CA VAL A 716 -1.74 -25.37 49.39
C VAL A 716 -3.19 -25.90 49.41
N PRO A 717 -3.61 -26.61 50.47
CA PRO A 717 -4.97 -27.14 50.55
C PRO A 717 -6.03 -26.04 50.77
N PHE A 718 -7.30 -26.39 50.56
CA PHE A 718 -8.43 -25.59 51.06
C PHE A 718 -8.55 -25.76 52.57
N GLU A 719 -8.64 -24.65 53.29
CA GLU A 719 -8.91 -24.61 54.74
C GLU A 719 -10.22 -23.86 55.03
N ASN A 720 -10.84 -23.25 54.03
CA ASN A 720 -12.20 -22.72 54.08
C ASN A 720 -12.84 -22.90 52.69
N PRO A 721 -14.17 -22.76 52.55
CA PRO A 721 -14.84 -23.01 51.26
C PRO A 721 -14.34 -22.14 50.11
N PHE A 722 -13.68 -21.01 50.38
CA PHE A 722 -13.23 -20.05 49.38
C PHE A 722 -11.70 -20.06 49.14
N GLY A 723 -10.93 -20.90 49.84
CA GLY A 723 -9.50 -21.09 49.56
C GLY A 723 -8.63 -21.48 50.75
N ALA A 724 -7.34 -21.15 50.66
CA ALA A 724 -6.34 -21.39 51.69
C ALA A 724 -6.64 -20.64 53.00
N SER A 725 -5.97 -21.06 54.08
CA SER A 725 -6.15 -20.49 55.42
C SER A 725 -5.94 -18.97 55.46
N VAL A 726 -6.78 -18.29 56.24
CA VAL A 726 -6.59 -16.89 56.62
C VAL A 726 -5.94 -16.73 58.00
N LEU A 727 -5.74 -17.83 58.73
CA LEU A 727 -5.13 -17.87 60.06
C LEU A 727 -3.61 -18.10 60.01
N HIS A 728 -3.13 -18.91 59.06
CA HIS A 728 -1.71 -19.20 58.91
C HIS A 728 -1.31 -19.49 57.46
N CYS A 729 0.00 -19.52 57.18
CA CYS A 729 0.51 -19.98 55.90
C CYS A 729 0.23 -21.49 55.74
N GLY A 730 -0.43 -21.85 54.64
CA GLY A 730 -0.78 -23.25 54.33
C GLY A 730 0.30 -24.03 53.58
N ALA A 731 1.51 -23.47 53.40
CA ALA A 731 2.64 -24.24 52.89
C ALA A 731 3.12 -25.23 53.97
N PRO A 732 3.34 -26.52 53.63
CA PRO A 732 3.63 -27.57 54.62
C PRO A 732 4.80 -27.28 55.56
N ASN A 733 5.79 -26.51 55.09
CA ASN A 733 7.04 -26.24 55.82
C ASN A 733 7.11 -24.82 56.42
N CYS A 734 6.02 -24.03 56.40
CA CYS A 734 6.03 -22.64 56.87
C CYS A 734 5.23 -22.41 58.15
N GLY A 735 3.90 -22.64 58.11
CA GLY A 735 3.02 -22.51 59.29
C GLY A 735 2.97 -21.14 59.98
N ILE A 736 3.50 -20.07 59.37
CA ILE A 736 3.52 -18.72 59.98
C ILE A 736 2.08 -18.24 60.25
N SER A 737 1.79 -17.84 61.49
CA SER A 737 0.49 -17.29 61.88
C SER A 737 0.30 -15.86 61.38
N PHE A 738 -0.89 -15.58 60.86
CA PHE A 738 -1.35 -14.24 60.46
C PHE A 738 -2.11 -13.51 61.56
N LEU A 739 -2.40 -14.18 62.68
CA LEU A 739 -3.08 -13.57 63.81
C LEU A 739 -2.16 -12.55 64.52
N PRO A 740 -2.69 -11.41 65.00
CA PRO A 740 -2.00 -10.52 65.92
C PRO A 740 -1.57 -11.25 67.20
N ASP A 741 -0.48 -10.81 67.82
CA ASP A 741 0.13 -11.53 68.96
C ASP A 741 -0.77 -11.50 70.21
N ASP A 742 -1.72 -10.56 70.26
CA ASP A 742 -2.73 -10.36 71.28
C ASP A 742 -4.03 -11.15 71.04
N VAL A 743 -4.12 -11.92 69.95
CA VAL A 743 -5.29 -12.70 69.57
C VAL A 743 -4.98 -14.21 69.59
N SER A 744 -5.68 -14.97 70.43
CA SER A 744 -5.61 -16.43 70.46
C SER A 744 -6.83 -17.12 69.83
N LEU A 745 -6.65 -18.37 69.38
CA LEU A 745 -7.74 -19.18 68.82
C LEU A 745 -8.88 -19.39 69.83
N ASP A 746 -8.57 -19.58 71.12
CA ASP A 746 -9.55 -19.73 72.20
C ASP A 746 -10.45 -18.49 72.37
N GLN A 747 -9.87 -17.30 72.20
CA GLN A 747 -10.60 -16.04 72.28
C GLN A 747 -11.55 -15.86 71.10
N ILE A 748 -11.12 -16.27 69.90
CA ILE A 748 -11.98 -16.31 68.70
C ILE A 748 -13.10 -17.34 68.91
N ALA A 749 -12.78 -18.58 69.29
CA ALA A 749 -13.74 -19.67 69.50
C ALA A 749 -14.79 -19.37 70.58
N SER A 750 -14.42 -18.59 71.59
CA SER A 750 -15.31 -18.12 72.66
C SER A 750 -16.15 -16.89 72.30
N ARG A 751 -16.04 -16.38 71.05
CA ARG A 751 -16.66 -15.13 70.57
C ARG A 751 -16.36 -13.89 71.43
N LYS A 752 -15.17 -13.87 72.04
CA LYS A 752 -14.73 -12.75 72.91
C LYS A 752 -14.07 -11.62 72.12
N ILE A 753 -13.91 -11.77 70.81
CA ILE A 753 -13.26 -10.80 69.92
C ILE A 753 -14.30 -10.13 69.04
N GLU A 754 -14.28 -8.79 69.03
CA GLU A 754 -15.02 -7.98 68.08
C GLU A 754 -14.12 -7.62 66.88
N TRP A 755 -14.53 -8.04 65.68
CA TRP A 755 -13.77 -7.80 64.45
C TRP A 755 -13.90 -6.36 63.98
N THR A 756 -13.08 -5.47 64.56
CA THR A 756 -12.95 -4.09 64.08
C THR A 756 -12.22 -4.04 62.73
N PRO A 757 -12.47 -3.03 61.88
CA PRO A 757 -11.72 -2.84 60.63
C PRO A 757 -10.20 -2.82 60.84
N ARG A 758 -9.74 -2.21 61.94
CA ARG A 758 -8.32 -2.15 62.33
C ARG A 758 -7.71 -3.53 62.57
N LEU A 759 -8.41 -4.42 63.25
CA LEU A 759 -7.93 -5.79 63.54
C LEU A 759 -7.88 -6.65 62.27
N LEU A 760 -8.91 -6.53 61.43
CA LEU A 760 -8.94 -7.18 60.12
C LEU A 760 -7.82 -6.70 59.19
N ASP A 761 -7.51 -5.40 59.23
CA ASP A 761 -6.39 -4.83 58.47
C ASP A 761 -5.03 -5.29 59.00
N GLN A 762 -4.88 -5.54 60.30
CA GLN A 762 -3.66 -6.15 60.85
C GLN A 762 -3.44 -7.57 60.33
N ILE A 763 -4.48 -8.40 60.26
CA ILE A 763 -4.40 -9.75 59.69
C ILE A 763 -4.06 -9.69 58.20
N ARG A 764 -4.75 -8.83 57.45
CA ARG A 764 -4.44 -8.60 56.03
C ARG A 764 -3.01 -8.13 55.83
N LYS A 765 -2.52 -7.23 56.69
CA LYS A 765 -1.16 -6.73 56.67
C LYS A 765 -0.14 -7.81 57.00
N LYS A 766 -0.30 -8.59 58.08
CA LYS A 766 0.60 -9.70 58.42
C LYS A 766 0.68 -10.72 57.29
N ARG A 767 -0.47 -11.12 56.72
CA ARG A 767 -0.54 -12.02 55.57
C ARG A 767 0.15 -11.42 54.35
N ARG A 768 -0.14 -10.15 54.02
CA ARG A 768 0.47 -9.44 52.90
C ARG A 768 1.99 -9.36 53.05
N ASP A 769 2.47 -8.89 54.20
CA ASP A 769 3.88 -8.69 54.46
C ASP A 769 4.65 -10.02 54.42
N HIS A 770 4.04 -11.12 54.92
CA HIS A 770 4.57 -12.48 54.78
C HIS A 770 4.65 -12.95 53.32
N LEU A 771 3.60 -12.75 52.53
CA LEU A 771 3.59 -13.14 51.12
C LEU A 771 4.58 -12.29 50.29
N ILE A 772 4.75 -11.00 50.62
CA ILE A 772 5.79 -10.14 50.00
C ILE A 772 7.19 -10.62 50.37
N ASP A 773 7.41 -11.13 51.59
CA ASP A 773 8.71 -11.68 51.96
C ASP A 773 9.08 -12.89 51.11
N ILE A 774 8.14 -13.83 50.94
CA ILE A 774 8.37 -15.08 50.21
C ILE A 774 8.38 -14.88 48.70
N PHE A 775 7.37 -14.20 48.19
CA PHE A 775 7.05 -14.15 46.77
C PHE A 775 7.38 -12.79 46.14
N GLY A 776 7.88 -11.84 46.92
CA GLY A 776 8.28 -10.55 46.42
C GLY A 776 9.42 -10.67 45.43
N ILE A 777 9.24 -10.12 44.23
CA ILE A 777 10.25 -10.12 43.17
C ILE A 777 10.92 -8.76 43.15
N LEU A 778 12.25 -8.71 43.26
CA LEU A 778 13.01 -7.48 43.11
C LEU A 778 13.10 -7.12 41.62
N GLY A 779 12.68 -5.91 41.22
CA GLY A 779 12.71 -5.45 39.83
C GLY A 779 13.03 -3.96 39.70
N LYS A 780 13.95 -3.63 38.76
CA LYS A 780 14.55 -2.33 38.37
C LYS A 780 14.87 -1.32 39.51
N PRO A 781 16.06 -0.67 39.49
CA PRO A 781 16.57 0.16 40.59
C PRO A 781 15.70 1.37 41.00
N GLU A 782 14.64 1.68 40.26
CA GLU A 782 13.71 2.79 40.49
C GLU A 782 12.47 2.40 41.33
N ILE A 783 12.18 1.11 41.53
CA ILE A 783 11.02 0.63 42.29
C ILE A 783 11.51 -0.35 43.37
N ASN A 784 11.92 0.20 44.52
CA ASN A 784 12.43 -0.60 45.64
C ASN A 784 11.35 -1.35 46.45
N GLU A 785 10.06 -1.17 46.13
CA GLU A 785 8.96 -1.77 46.89
C GLU A 785 7.83 -2.28 45.98
N GLU A 786 7.48 -3.55 46.11
CA GLU A 786 6.31 -4.13 45.45
C GLU A 786 5.02 -3.66 46.12
N ALA A 787 4.30 -2.72 45.48
CA ALA A 787 3.05 -2.16 45.98
C ALA A 787 1.85 -3.10 45.70
N SER A 788 1.83 -4.27 46.34
CA SER A 788 0.68 -5.20 46.27
C SER A 788 -0.19 -5.15 47.53
N GLU A 789 -1.47 -4.80 47.38
CA GLU A 789 -2.45 -4.82 48.48
C GLU A 789 -2.70 -6.22 49.05
N THR A 790 -2.46 -7.27 48.25
CA THR A 790 -2.73 -8.67 48.62
C THR A 790 -1.49 -9.47 49.02
N GLY A 791 -0.31 -8.91 48.74
CA GLY A 791 1.01 -9.49 49.04
C GLY A 791 1.51 -10.51 48.02
N LEU A 792 0.69 -10.84 47.02
CA LEU A 792 1.11 -11.58 45.83
C LEU A 792 1.42 -10.60 44.70
N PRO A 793 2.27 -10.95 43.73
CA PRO A 793 2.55 -10.08 42.60
C PRO A 793 1.30 -9.62 41.84
N GLY A 794 1.44 -8.43 41.26
CA GLY A 794 0.44 -7.83 40.39
C GLY A 794 0.15 -8.70 39.16
N VAL A 795 -1.00 -8.47 38.54
CA VAL A 795 -1.34 -9.12 37.26
C VAL A 795 -0.33 -8.67 36.21
N THR A 796 0.43 -9.62 35.68
CA THR A 796 1.37 -9.37 34.59
C THR A 796 0.59 -9.02 33.32
N LYS A 797 0.87 -7.87 32.71
CA LYS A 797 0.29 -7.52 31.40
C LYS A 797 1.01 -8.34 30.32
N THR A 798 0.29 -9.19 29.59
CA THR A 798 0.86 -9.90 28.43
C THR A 798 1.32 -8.89 27.37
N PRO A 799 2.54 -8.98 26.78
CA PRO A 799 3.57 -10.02 26.89
C PRO A 799 4.76 -9.62 27.80
N SER A 800 4.55 -9.49 29.10
CA SER A 800 5.69 -9.48 30.03
C SER A 800 5.84 -10.85 30.67
N ARG A 801 7.08 -11.23 30.98
CA ARG A 801 7.40 -12.48 31.67
C ARG A 801 6.51 -12.58 32.93
N PRO A 802 5.63 -13.58 33.02
CA PRO A 802 4.77 -13.77 34.18
C PRO A 802 5.64 -14.09 35.40
N SER A 803 5.19 -13.64 36.57
CA SER A 803 5.83 -14.01 37.83
C SER A 803 5.66 -15.52 38.11
N GLU A 804 6.65 -16.18 38.73
CA GLU A 804 6.61 -17.59 39.17
C GLU A 804 5.58 -17.85 40.27
N VAL A 805 4.92 -16.81 40.76
CA VAL A 805 4.14 -16.84 41.99
C VAL A 805 2.71 -17.34 41.78
N HIS A 806 2.26 -18.13 42.75
CA HIS A 806 0.94 -18.71 42.98
C HIS A 806 -0.22 -18.13 42.13
N THR A 807 -0.90 -19.00 41.38
CA THR A 807 -2.10 -18.67 40.60
C THR A 807 -3.33 -18.51 41.51
N CYS A 808 -4.40 -17.87 41.04
CA CYS A 808 -5.69 -17.85 41.76
C CYS A 808 -6.44 -19.19 41.65
N MET A 809 -5.75 -20.30 41.92
CA MET A 809 -6.25 -21.66 41.72
C MET A 809 -7.53 -21.94 42.53
N HIS A 810 -7.51 -21.71 43.85
CA HIS A 810 -8.64 -22.02 44.73
C HIS A 810 -9.94 -21.34 44.30
N ILE A 811 -9.90 -20.03 44.04
CA ILE A 811 -11.11 -19.31 43.64
C ILE A 811 -11.58 -19.70 42.24
N GLY A 812 -10.67 -20.10 41.34
CA GLY A 812 -11.01 -20.65 40.02
C GLY A 812 -11.75 -21.99 40.13
N ILE A 813 -11.28 -22.88 40.99
CA ILE A 813 -11.96 -24.16 41.30
C ILE A 813 -13.35 -23.92 41.88
N VAL A 814 -13.47 -23.02 42.87
CA VAL A 814 -14.75 -22.66 43.49
C VAL A 814 -15.76 -22.11 42.47
N LYS A 815 -15.33 -21.17 41.62
CA LYS A 815 -16.20 -20.61 40.58
C LYS A 815 -16.65 -21.67 39.57
N THR A 816 -15.75 -22.58 39.21
CA THR A 816 -16.05 -23.69 38.29
C THR A 816 -17.06 -24.65 38.90
N TRP A 817 -16.87 -25.05 40.15
CA TRP A 817 -17.82 -25.88 40.89
C TRP A 817 -19.19 -25.21 41.04
N ALA A 818 -19.22 -23.92 41.38
CA ALA A 818 -20.46 -23.18 41.55
C ALA A 818 -21.29 -23.10 40.26
N ALA A 819 -20.66 -23.16 39.10
CA ALA A 819 -21.32 -23.15 37.80
C ALA A 819 -21.89 -24.51 37.37
N LEU A 820 -21.52 -25.62 38.04
CA LEU A 820 -22.04 -26.95 37.73
C LEU A 820 -23.47 -27.14 38.23
N THR A 821 -24.24 -27.92 37.48
CA THR A 821 -25.54 -28.44 37.93
C THR A 821 -25.37 -29.43 39.07
N ARG A 822 -26.45 -29.66 39.83
CA ARG A 822 -26.42 -30.60 40.96
C ARG A 822 -26.07 -32.03 40.54
N LYS A 823 -26.50 -32.45 39.34
CA LYS A 823 -26.17 -33.77 38.80
C LYS A 823 -24.66 -33.88 38.53
N GLU A 824 -24.09 -32.92 37.80
CA GLU A 824 -22.66 -32.89 37.50
C GLU A 824 -21.79 -32.85 38.77
N LYS A 825 -22.23 -32.14 39.81
CA LYS A 825 -21.54 -32.13 41.12
C LYS A 825 -21.51 -33.51 41.78
N ARG A 826 -22.59 -34.29 41.68
CA ARG A 826 -22.65 -35.66 42.22
C ARG A 826 -21.75 -36.58 41.42
N ASP A 827 -21.89 -36.58 40.11
CA ASP A 827 -21.09 -37.40 39.20
C ASP A 827 -19.59 -37.14 39.42
N LEU A 828 -19.17 -35.88 39.59
CA LEU A 828 -17.78 -35.52 39.92
C LEU A 828 -17.35 -35.98 41.32
N THR A 829 -18.25 -35.90 42.31
CA THR A 829 -17.94 -36.35 43.68
C THR A 829 -17.71 -37.85 43.73
N ASP A 830 -18.58 -38.61 43.07
CA ASP A 830 -18.51 -40.07 43.01
C ASP A 830 -17.24 -40.50 42.26
N ALA A 831 -16.96 -39.90 41.10
CA ALA A 831 -15.74 -40.15 40.34
C ALA A 831 -14.46 -39.87 41.15
N LEU A 832 -14.42 -38.75 41.89
CA LEU A 832 -13.27 -38.42 42.75
C LEU A 832 -13.09 -39.44 43.90
N GLN A 833 -14.19 -39.92 44.49
CA GLN A 833 -14.13 -40.93 45.54
C GLN A 833 -13.63 -42.28 45.00
N SER A 834 -14.13 -42.73 43.84
CA SER A 834 -13.63 -43.92 43.13
C SER A 834 -12.14 -43.78 42.79
N SER A 835 -11.72 -42.60 42.30
CA SER A 835 -10.33 -42.29 41.99
C SER A 835 -9.40 -42.43 43.20
N TRP A 836 -9.81 -41.91 44.35
CA TRP A 836 -9.01 -42.00 45.58
C TRP A 836 -9.03 -43.38 46.22
N ALA A 837 -10.09 -44.17 46.01
CA ALA A 837 -10.17 -45.56 46.45
C ALA A 837 -9.33 -46.50 45.57
N GLY A 838 -8.87 -46.05 44.40
CA GLY A 838 -8.14 -46.87 43.42
C GLY A 838 -9.04 -47.70 42.50
N ASP A 839 -10.35 -47.46 42.54
CA ASP A 839 -11.39 -48.16 41.76
C ASP A 839 -11.88 -47.34 40.55
N CYS A 840 -11.11 -46.32 40.14
CA CYS A 840 -11.45 -45.41 39.02
C CYS A 840 -11.64 -46.16 37.71
N ASP A 841 -12.80 -46.02 37.08
CA ASP A 841 -13.00 -46.46 35.71
C ASP A 841 -12.67 -45.36 34.68
N LYS A 842 -12.79 -45.67 33.39
CA LYS A 842 -12.48 -44.71 32.32
C LYS A 842 -13.47 -43.54 32.24
N GLU A 843 -14.71 -43.74 32.69
CA GLU A 843 -15.72 -42.69 32.66
C GLU A 843 -15.54 -41.75 33.85
N ASP A 844 -15.22 -42.27 35.03
CA ASP A 844 -14.84 -41.49 36.22
C ASP A 844 -13.65 -40.56 35.92
N GLU A 845 -12.59 -41.10 35.29
CA GLU A 845 -11.42 -40.32 34.90
C GLU A 845 -11.77 -39.22 33.90
N ARG A 846 -12.69 -39.48 32.98
CA ARG A 846 -13.16 -38.50 31.99
C ARG A 846 -13.95 -37.37 32.64
N VAL A 847 -14.78 -37.67 33.62
CA VAL A 847 -15.53 -36.66 34.40
C VAL A 847 -14.58 -35.74 35.17
N ILE A 848 -13.56 -36.32 35.81
CA ILE A 848 -12.51 -35.56 36.51
C ILE A 848 -11.74 -34.66 35.52
N GLU A 849 -11.32 -35.21 34.38
CA GLU A 849 -10.60 -34.48 33.35
C GLU A 849 -11.41 -33.30 32.80
N GLU A 850 -12.70 -33.49 32.53
CA GLU A 850 -13.58 -32.41 32.05
C GLU A 850 -13.67 -31.27 33.07
N PHE A 851 -13.79 -31.58 34.37
CA PHE A 851 -13.78 -30.57 35.42
C PHE A 851 -12.45 -29.83 35.50
N VAL A 852 -11.33 -30.55 35.45
CA VAL A 852 -9.98 -29.96 35.50
C VAL A 852 -9.78 -29.00 34.32
N ILE A 853 -10.22 -29.36 33.12
CA ILE A 853 -10.15 -28.48 31.93
C ILE A 853 -10.99 -27.21 32.14
N LYS A 854 -12.22 -27.33 32.66
CA LYS A 854 -13.08 -26.16 32.97
C LYS A 854 -12.44 -25.27 34.04
N ALA A 855 -11.86 -25.85 35.09
CA ALA A 855 -11.18 -25.12 36.15
C ALA A 855 -9.93 -24.41 35.66
N ARG A 856 -9.11 -25.09 34.84
CA ARG A 856 -7.93 -24.52 34.16
C ARG A 856 -8.31 -23.29 33.35
N LYS A 857 -9.34 -23.37 32.50
CA LYS A 857 -9.85 -22.21 31.74
C LYS A 857 -10.28 -21.05 32.64
N CYS A 858 -10.98 -21.35 33.74
CA CYS A 858 -11.39 -20.32 34.70
C CYS A 858 -10.17 -19.62 35.35
N ILE A 859 -9.12 -20.38 35.69
CA ILE A 859 -7.88 -19.86 36.28
C ILE A 859 -7.11 -19.00 35.27
N CYS A 860 -6.95 -19.51 34.05
CA CYS A 860 -6.35 -18.82 32.92
C CYS A 860 -6.98 -17.45 32.66
N GLY A 861 -8.31 -17.34 32.72
CA GLY A 861 -9.04 -16.09 32.51
C GLY A 861 -8.81 -14.98 33.54
N VAL A 862 -8.27 -15.30 34.74
CA VAL A 862 -7.98 -14.30 35.78
C VAL A 862 -6.62 -13.60 35.56
N GLY A 863 -5.74 -14.18 34.73
CA GLY A 863 -4.46 -13.58 34.36
C GLY A 863 -3.46 -13.44 35.52
N ARG A 864 -3.62 -14.19 36.61
CA ARG A 864 -2.76 -14.09 37.81
C ARG A 864 -1.86 -15.31 37.97
N GLY A 865 -0.57 -15.07 38.18
CA GLY A 865 0.47 -16.10 38.38
C GLY A 865 0.91 -16.77 37.08
N ASN A 866 1.66 -17.86 37.18
CA ASN A 866 2.12 -18.62 36.00
C ASN A 866 0.98 -19.41 35.33
N VAL A 867 0.15 -18.73 34.54
CA VAL A 867 -0.93 -19.37 33.76
C VAL A 867 -0.42 -20.30 32.64
N TYR A 868 0.88 -20.24 32.34
CA TYR A 868 1.53 -21.05 31.32
C TYR A 868 2.08 -22.37 31.89
N SER A 869 2.06 -22.59 33.21
CA SER A 869 2.65 -23.79 33.82
C SER A 869 2.09 -25.10 33.26
N ALA A 870 2.97 -26.05 32.90
CA ALA A 870 2.58 -27.42 32.56
C ALA A 870 2.08 -28.24 33.78
N THR A 871 2.36 -27.82 35.01
CA THR A 871 1.91 -28.54 36.21
C THR A 871 0.50 -28.19 36.67
N MET A 872 -0.15 -27.21 36.02
CA MET A 872 -1.41 -26.65 36.49
C MET A 872 -2.51 -27.70 36.70
N GLU A 873 -2.68 -28.63 35.76
CA GLU A 873 -3.70 -29.68 35.86
C GLU A 873 -3.42 -30.65 37.01
N ARG A 874 -2.14 -31.02 37.20
CA ARG A 874 -1.69 -31.84 38.34
C ARG A 874 -1.99 -31.13 39.65
N ASP A 875 -1.69 -29.83 39.73
CA ASP A 875 -1.87 -29.04 40.95
C ASP A 875 -3.37 -28.83 41.25
N ILE A 876 -4.21 -28.63 40.23
CA ILE A 876 -5.68 -28.61 40.38
C ILE A 876 -6.16 -29.94 40.96
N ARG A 877 -5.77 -31.07 40.36
CA ARG A 877 -6.14 -32.42 40.82
C ARG A 877 -5.71 -32.67 42.27
N ALA A 878 -4.51 -32.25 42.65
CA ALA A 878 -3.96 -32.43 43.98
C ALA A 878 -4.72 -31.66 45.08
N VAL A 879 -5.40 -30.55 44.73
CA VAL A 879 -6.17 -29.75 45.70
C VAL A 879 -7.61 -30.22 45.88
N LEU A 880 -8.20 -30.90 44.89
CA LEU A 880 -9.60 -31.36 44.94
C LEU A 880 -9.99 -32.15 46.21
N PRO A 881 -9.13 -33.02 46.79
CA PRO A 881 -9.45 -33.70 48.04
C PRO A 881 -9.77 -32.74 49.19
N SER A 882 -8.88 -31.76 49.42
CA SER A 882 -9.09 -30.75 50.45
C SER A 882 -10.31 -29.88 50.17
N PHE A 883 -10.61 -29.63 48.89
CA PHE A 883 -11.79 -28.88 48.47
C PHE A 883 -13.08 -29.60 48.87
N LEU A 884 -13.24 -30.88 48.55
CA LEU A 884 -14.45 -31.61 48.92
C LEU A 884 -14.62 -31.71 50.45
N GLU A 885 -13.51 -31.88 51.17
CA GLU A 885 -13.53 -31.97 52.63
C GLU A 885 -14.06 -30.68 53.28
N VAL A 886 -13.63 -29.49 52.83
CA VAL A 886 -14.18 -28.24 53.36
C VAL A 886 -15.67 -28.04 53.04
N LEU A 887 -16.17 -28.60 51.93
CA LEU A 887 -17.61 -28.56 51.63
C LEU A 887 -18.42 -29.47 52.54
N LYS A 888 -17.91 -30.68 52.86
CA LYS A 888 -18.53 -31.59 53.84
C LYS A 888 -18.64 -30.93 55.21
N VAL A 889 -17.55 -30.32 55.68
CA VAL A 889 -17.54 -29.56 56.93
C VAL A 889 -18.53 -28.38 56.87
N GLY A 890 -18.59 -27.68 55.74
CA GLY A 890 -19.53 -26.59 55.53
C GLY A 890 -21.01 -27.01 55.64
N LEU A 891 -21.38 -28.17 55.10
CA LEU A 891 -22.73 -28.74 55.25
C LEU A 891 -23.04 -29.13 56.70
N ALA A 892 -22.07 -29.71 57.41
CA ALA A 892 -22.23 -30.07 58.82
C ALA A 892 -22.43 -28.84 59.73
N LEU A 893 -21.67 -27.76 59.49
CA LEU A 893 -21.83 -26.49 60.21
C LEU A 893 -23.16 -25.79 59.90
N GLY A 894 -23.73 -26.02 58.73
CA GLY A 894 -25.04 -25.48 58.30
C GLY A 894 -26.27 -26.13 58.97
N LYS A 895 -26.07 -27.15 59.82
CA LYS A 895 -27.14 -27.93 60.49
C LYS A 895 -28.10 -28.65 59.51
N TYR A 896 -27.61 -29.12 58.38
CA TYR A 896 -28.36 -30.01 57.49
C TYR A 896 -28.31 -31.45 58.01
N GLU A 897 -29.06 -31.74 59.07
CA GLU A 897 -29.13 -33.08 59.68
C GLU A 897 -29.52 -34.16 58.63
N GLY A 898 -28.66 -35.16 58.44
CA GLY A 898 -28.88 -36.29 57.52
C GLY A 898 -28.40 -36.09 56.08
N MET A 899 -27.81 -34.94 55.73
CA MET A 899 -27.33 -34.63 54.36
C MET A 899 -25.83 -34.33 54.25
N CYS A 900 -25.05 -34.60 55.30
CA CYS A 900 -23.64 -34.19 55.42
C CYS A 900 -22.67 -34.85 54.43
N GLU A 901 -23.06 -35.93 53.74
CA GLU A 901 -22.17 -36.63 52.79
C GLU A 901 -22.34 -36.17 51.32
N ASP A 902 -23.51 -35.62 50.95
CA ASP A 902 -23.78 -35.16 49.58
C ASP A 902 -23.33 -33.70 49.38
N VAL A 903 -22.04 -33.49 49.09
CA VAL A 903 -21.45 -32.16 48.85
C VAL A 903 -22.08 -31.41 47.66
N SER A 904 -22.84 -32.07 46.79
CA SER A 904 -23.56 -31.40 45.69
C SER A 904 -24.61 -30.39 46.16
N LEU A 905 -25.06 -30.54 47.42
CA LEU A 905 -26.00 -29.65 48.10
C LEU A 905 -25.37 -28.34 48.58
N TYR A 906 -24.04 -28.24 48.60
CA TYR A 906 -23.38 -27.05 49.09
C TYR A 906 -23.53 -25.88 48.11
N GLU A 907 -24.18 -24.81 48.57
CA GLU A 907 -24.37 -23.58 47.81
C GLU A 907 -23.42 -22.47 48.30
N PHE A 908 -22.76 -21.82 47.35
CA PHE A 908 -21.81 -20.76 47.64
C PHE A 908 -22.50 -19.40 47.75
N ASP A 909 -22.43 -18.79 48.93
CA ASP A 909 -22.71 -17.36 49.12
C ASP A 909 -21.40 -16.57 48.97
N PHE A 910 -21.14 -16.05 47.77
CA PHE A 910 -19.94 -15.24 47.50
C PHE A 910 -19.85 -13.96 48.35
N GLY A 911 -20.94 -13.50 48.97
CA GLY A 911 -20.94 -12.41 49.94
C GLY A 911 -20.17 -12.74 51.22
N LYS A 912 -20.06 -14.03 51.58
CA LYS A 912 -19.28 -14.56 52.71
C LYS A 912 -17.79 -14.77 52.40
N ASN A 913 -17.32 -14.43 51.21
CA ASN A 913 -15.90 -14.42 50.87
C ASN A 913 -15.18 -13.20 51.48
N ARG A 914 -15.34 -12.99 52.80
CA ARG A 914 -14.75 -11.91 53.59
C ARG A 914 -13.81 -12.51 54.63
N VAL A 915 -12.74 -11.78 54.97
CA VAL A 915 -11.72 -12.27 55.92
C VAL A 915 -12.32 -12.67 57.27
N ALA A 916 -13.24 -11.87 57.82
CA ALA A 916 -13.90 -12.17 59.09
C ALA A 916 -14.68 -13.50 59.05
N GLU A 917 -15.48 -13.72 58.01
CA GLU A 917 -16.27 -14.95 57.83
C GLU A 917 -15.38 -16.18 57.66
N LYS A 918 -14.25 -16.05 56.96
CA LYS A 918 -13.28 -17.14 56.82
C LYS A 918 -12.60 -17.49 58.13
N ILE A 919 -12.22 -16.48 58.93
CA ILE A 919 -11.66 -16.70 60.27
C ILE A 919 -12.66 -17.46 61.13
N TRP A 920 -13.93 -17.03 61.15
CA TRP A 920 -14.97 -17.72 61.90
C TRP A 920 -15.17 -19.16 61.44
N TRP A 921 -15.20 -19.38 60.13
CA TRP A 921 -15.34 -20.71 59.55
C TRP A 921 -14.19 -21.62 59.97
N GLU A 922 -12.95 -21.16 59.86
CA GLU A 922 -11.75 -21.94 60.19
C GLU A 922 -11.73 -22.32 61.68
N VAL A 923 -12.08 -21.40 62.57
CA VAL A 923 -12.12 -21.67 64.02
C VAL A 923 -13.25 -22.63 64.41
N GLU A 924 -14.46 -22.47 63.84
CA GLU A 924 -15.56 -23.41 64.11
C GLU A 924 -15.26 -24.81 63.54
N SER A 925 -14.59 -24.89 62.38
CA SER A 925 -14.08 -26.15 61.81
C SER A 925 -13.07 -26.83 62.74
N LEU A 926 -12.10 -26.07 63.28
CA LEU A 926 -11.12 -26.58 64.25
C LEU A 926 -11.77 -27.08 65.55
N LYS A 927 -12.77 -26.36 66.06
CA LYS A 927 -13.55 -26.76 67.23
C LYS A 927 -14.34 -28.05 66.99
N MET A 928 -14.94 -28.21 65.81
CA MET A 928 -15.62 -29.44 65.41
C MET A 928 -14.65 -30.63 65.32
N ARG A 929 -13.40 -30.38 64.93
CA ARG A 929 -12.32 -31.37 64.88
C ARG A 929 -11.64 -31.62 66.24
N GLY A 930 -12.05 -30.93 67.31
CA GLY A 930 -11.47 -31.06 68.66
C GLY A 930 -10.05 -30.52 68.80
N LEU A 931 -9.64 -29.61 67.91
CA LEU A 931 -8.29 -29.03 67.86
C LEU A 931 -8.20 -27.66 68.57
N VAL A 932 -9.33 -27.08 68.96
CA VAL A 932 -9.48 -25.83 69.73
C VAL A 932 -10.65 -25.97 70.70
#